data_AF-A0AA35J4Z0-F1
#
_entry.id   AF-A0AA35J4Z0-F1
#
_cell.length_a   1.000
_cell.length_b   1.000
_cell.length_c   1.000
_cell.angle_alpha   90.00
_cell.angle_beta   90.00
_cell.angle_gamma   90.00
#
_symmetry.space_group_name_H-M   'P 1'
#
loop_
_entity.id
_entity.type
_entity.pdbx_description
1 polymer ?
#
loop_
_entity_poly.entity_id
_entity_poly.type
_entity_poly.pdbx_seq_one_letter_code
_entity_poly.pdbx_strand_id
1 'polypeptide(L)'
;MLLVRTASLNMARMPVPCLARGIGILKGKYRLSNLINAQPTVRHVSSEIQQKDQQAGESNTATDTGVIYKSDEETLIYFDNVYARATSVWNPTLWYNLLLRNQSREAVREKIRNLASPPSNPIYGLELKSTIPVKRDGGVFATFVVPPKYTKAQVNSLIQQNTARESSKNLLSYFTRASAFPVKGSPWIEDLRRLPSTVIVVKFQGPALTEEEIYSLFRRYGTIIDIFPPTAANNNVAKIRYRSFRGAISAKNCVSGIEIHNTVLHIQYENIIRGHIVSNFFTNHTRIAIPVLFALLSIFAVLVFDPIREFSIEQKITHKYSFSWDNKFWKQLKTLTSSTMTSIKYYWGSTDDNHQRKHLWEERIEKVNDLKMWLEENNNTFVVIRGPRGSGKHDLVMQHTLQNRANVLYLDCDKLIKSRTDPKFLKNAASQLGYFPIFPWIDSVTGVLDLTVQGLTGQKTGLSETKESQFRNMLTTSLMSIRRIALKNYKAFVPTGDGTVNVKEEDYLQQHPEAKPVIVIDRFEGKSEINGFVYKELSDWAAMLVQMNIAHVIFLTETVASNQRLSESLPNQVFKNLILSDASKENSRNYVLSQLEDYLYYNKKVKGENVNETENGEELNEKDDSGDSVDKGTKKAEVILNEKELQEIDASLEPLGGRMLDLQAFVRRVKSGEEPSEALDKMIEQASEQITQMFLSDKIDGTKSAQAWELIELLSSNAVIPFHEIVNKPLFKAAPETGIMELENNGLITVSRDRGVLQEIRPAKPLYRAAFTYLINDAELSKVLKTRYLLKVVGFETGRIKKWEEELKPLGKVPDQKLFKSRLEYLSGKIIASNTVITKCEEEIKNLST
;
A
#
# COMPACT_ATOMS: atom_id res chain seq x y z
N MET A 1 -38.82 -27.47 2.19
CA MET A 1 -39.86 -27.22 1.17
C MET A 1 -39.13 -26.81 -0.11
N LEU A 2 -39.32 -27.60 -1.20
CA LEU A 2 -38.81 -27.50 -2.59
C LEU A 2 -37.28 -27.68 -2.82
N LEU A 3 -36.73 -28.89 -3.11
CA LEU A 3 -36.76 -29.79 -4.31
C LEU A 3 -36.04 -29.19 -5.54
N VAL A 4 -34.79 -29.55 -5.89
CA VAL A 4 -34.24 -30.80 -6.47
C VAL A 4 -34.89 -31.23 -7.79
N ARG A 5 -34.14 -31.17 -8.90
CA ARG A 5 -34.31 -32.01 -10.09
C ARG A 5 -32.96 -32.40 -10.71
N THR A 6 -32.86 -33.69 -10.97
CA THR A 6 -31.74 -34.53 -11.45
C THR A 6 -31.94 -34.93 -12.92
N ALA A 7 -30.84 -35.13 -13.66
CA ALA A 7 -30.58 -36.21 -14.65
C ALA A 7 -29.13 -36.01 -15.21
N SER A 8 -28.08 -36.84 -14.96
CA SER A 8 -27.76 -38.23 -15.37
C SER A 8 -27.75 -38.42 -16.90
N LEU A 9 -26.73 -38.93 -17.61
CA LEU A 9 -25.76 -40.03 -17.35
C LEU A 9 -24.46 -39.97 -18.22
N ASN A 10 -23.42 -40.60 -17.67
CA ASN A 10 -22.39 -41.51 -18.26
C ASN A 10 -21.35 -41.05 -19.32
N MET A 11 -20.07 -41.21 -18.96
CA MET A 11 -19.15 -42.30 -19.41
C MET A 11 -17.75 -42.03 -18.82
N ALA A 12 -17.28 -42.85 -17.88
CA ALA A 12 -16.43 -44.04 -18.09
C ALA A 12 -14.90 -43.73 -18.01
N ARG A 13 -14.27 -44.35 -17.01
CA ARG A 13 -12.84 -44.36 -16.66
C ARG A 13 -11.98 -44.90 -17.81
N MET A 14 -10.74 -44.40 -17.93
CA MET A 14 -9.58 -45.23 -18.32
C MET A 14 -8.26 -44.73 -17.69
N PRO A 15 -7.25 -45.62 -17.53
CA PRO A 15 -6.16 -45.48 -16.57
C PRO A 15 -4.79 -45.13 -17.20
N VAL A 16 -3.84 -44.81 -16.31
CA VAL A 16 -2.38 -44.66 -16.52
C VAL A 16 -1.78 -45.88 -17.23
N PRO A 17 -0.71 -45.72 -18.05
CA PRO A 17 0.49 -46.50 -17.75
C PRO A 17 1.84 -45.81 -18.03
N CYS A 18 2.87 -46.52 -17.57
CA CYS A 18 4.26 -46.17 -17.37
C CYS A 18 5.18 -46.32 -18.60
N LEU A 19 6.38 -45.74 -18.46
CA LEU A 19 7.68 -46.04 -19.08
C LEU A 19 7.86 -47.39 -19.80
N ALA A 20 8.43 -47.38 -21.02
CA ALA A 20 9.59 -48.21 -21.40
C ALA A 20 10.15 -47.91 -22.83
N ARG A 21 11.49 -47.75 -22.87
CA ARG A 21 12.52 -48.17 -23.85
C ARG A 21 12.25 -48.16 -25.36
N GLY A 22 13.20 -47.53 -26.08
CA GLY A 22 13.30 -47.51 -27.53
C GLY A 22 13.87 -48.78 -28.17
N ILE A 23 13.64 -48.89 -29.48
CA ILE A 23 14.23 -49.84 -30.43
C ILE A 23 14.44 -49.09 -31.77
N GLY A 24 15.54 -49.39 -32.45
CA GLY A 24 16.12 -48.62 -33.55
C GLY A 24 15.45 -48.72 -34.92
N ILE A 25 15.90 -47.82 -35.81
CA ILE A 25 15.42 -47.68 -37.19
C ILE A 25 16.28 -48.53 -38.12
N LEU A 26 15.58 -49.40 -38.86
CA LEU A 26 16.08 -50.31 -39.89
C LEU A 26 16.53 -49.59 -41.17
N LYS A 27 17.63 -50.09 -41.73
CA LYS A 27 18.10 -49.83 -43.09
C LYS A 27 17.12 -50.40 -44.13
N GLY A 28 16.73 -49.60 -45.12
CA GLY A 28 16.06 -50.05 -46.34
C GLY A 28 16.82 -49.59 -47.58
N LYS A 29 17.36 -50.56 -48.34
CA LYS A 29 17.95 -50.39 -49.68
C LYS A 29 16.83 -50.37 -50.72
N TYR A 30 16.88 -49.44 -51.68
CA TYR A 30 16.31 -49.67 -53.01
C TYR A 30 17.33 -49.28 -54.08
N ARG A 31 17.68 -50.29 -54.90
CA ARG A 31 18.35 -50.14 -56.20
C ARG A 31 17.26 -49.94 -57.25
N LEU A 32 17.40 -48.93 -58.11
CA LEU A 32 16.87 -48.98 -59.47
C LEU A 32 17.94 -48.41 -60.41
N SER A 33 18.39 -49.29 -61.29
CA SER A 33 19.20 -49.04 -62.47
C SER A 33 18.41 -48.27 -63.52
N ASN A 34 19.05 -47.28 -64.16
CA ASN A 34 19.04 -47.12 -65.62
C ASN A 34 20.11 -46.10 -66.04
N LEU A 35 21.00 -46.58 -66.91
CA LEU A 35 22.02 -45.82 -67.64
C LEU A 35 21.35 -45.15 -68.85
N ILE A 36 21.44 -43.82 -68.95
CA ILE A 36 21.44 -43.10 -70.24
C ILE A 36 22.45 -41.96 -70.12
N ASN A 37 23.40 -41.94 -71.07
CA ASN A 37 24.39 -40.89 -71.27
C ASN A 37 23.71 -39.51 -71.32
N ALA A 38 24.03 -38.65 -70.35
CA ALA A 38 23.79 -37.22 -70.44
C ALA A 38 25.14 -36.51 -70.29
N GLN A 39 25.52 -35.76 -71.32
CA GLN A 39 26.61 -34.79 -71.25
C GLN A 39 26.41 -33.84 -70.06
N PRO A 40 27.49 -33.29 -69.47
CA PRO A 40 27.35 -32.42 -68.31
C PRO A 40 26.70 -31.09 -68.72
N THR A 41 25.39 -30.98 -68.55
CA THR A 41 24.71 -29.68 -68.57
C THR A 41 24.97 -29.00 -67.22
N VAL A 42 25.83 -27.98 -67.27
CA VAL A 42 26.10 -27.11 -66.12
C VAL A 42 24.78 -26.42 -65.73
N ARG A 43 24.30 -26.74 -64.53
CA ARG A 43 23.00 -26.32 -64.02
C ARG A 43 23.13 -24.91 -63.44
N HIS A 44 22.76 -23.89 -64.21
CA HIS A 44 22.53 -22.56 -63.63
C HIS A 44 21.34 -22.63 -62.67
N VAL A 45 21.49 -22.10 -61.45
CA VAL A 45 20.30 -21.71 -60.68
C VAL A 45 19.62 -20.60 -61.49
N SER A 46 18.34 -20.78 -61.80
CA SER A 46 17.38 -19.76 -62.30
C SER A 46 17.38 -19.36 -63.80
N SER A 47 17.22 -20.34 -64.71
CA SER A 47 16.49 -20.10 -65.97
C SER A 47 15.20 -20.93 -66.03
N GLU A 48 15.24 -22.19 -65.60
CA GLU A 48 14.07 -23.07 -65.52
C GLU A 48 13.02 -22.59 -64.52
N ILE A 49 13.45 -22.10 -63.35
CA ILE A 49 12.55 -21.56 -62.31
C ILE A 49 11.88 -20.30 -62.86
N GLN A 50 12.64 -19.39 -63.46
CA GLN A 50 12.11 -18.19 -64.08
C GLN A 50 11.11 -18.50 -65.21
N GLN A 51 11.39 -19.50 -66.05
CA GLN A 51 10.47 -19.94 -67.09
C GLN A 51 9.18 -20.52 -66.51
N LYS A 52 9.27 -21.28 -65.41
CA LYS A 52 8.10 -21.82 -64.69
C LYS A 52 7.32 -20.72 -63.98
N ASP A 53 7.98 -19.75 -63.36
CA ASP A 53 7.35 -18.62 -62.69
C ASP A 53 6.64 -17.71 -63.71
N GLN A 54 7.26 -17.50 -64.89
CA GLN A 54 6.62 -16.83 -66.03
C GLN A 54 5.40 -17.61 -66.55
N GLN A 55 5.49 -18.94 -66.64
CA GLN A 55 4.37 -19.81 -67.02
C GLN A 55 3.25 -19.82 -65.96
N ALA A 56 3.60 -19.65 -64.68
CA ALA A 56 2.67 -19.57 -63.56
C ALA A 56 2.08 -18.15 -63.34
N GLY A 57 2.59 -17.13 -64.05
CA GLY A 57 2.14 -15.74 -63.95
C GLY A 57 2.69 -14.97 -62.74
N GLU A 58 3.75 -15.47 -62.09
CA GLU A 58 4.37 -14.83 -60.93
C GLU A 58 5.35 -13.70 -61.33
N SER A 59 5.50 -12.68 -60.47
CA SER A 59 6.40 -11.55 -60.72
C SER A 59 7.86 -11.92 -60.47
N ASN A 60 8.70 -11.78 -61.49
CA ASN A 60 10.15 -12.05 -61.40
C ASN A 60 10.95 -10.88 -60.78
N THR A 61 10.36 -10.14 -59.84
CA THR A 61 11.04 -9.02 -59.19
C THR A 61 12.04 -9.55 -58.16
N ALA A 62 13.21 -8.92 -58.06
CA ALA A 62 14.26 -9.32 -57.11
C ALA A 62 13.84 -9.26 -55.63
N THR A 63 12.74 -8.59 -55.29
CA THR A 63 12.13 -8.61 -53.95
C THR A 63 11.42 -9.92 -53.65
N ASP A 64 10.90 -10.59 -54.68
CA ASP A 64 10.00 -11.74 -54.54
C ASP A 64 10.81 -13.04 -54.68
N THR A 65 11.72 -13.09 -55.66
CA THR A 65 12.58 -14.26 -55.93
C THR A 65 13.93 -14.21 -55.19
N GLY A 66 14.33 -13.03 -54.70
CA GLY A 66 15.63 -12.82 -54.05
C GLY A 66 16.84 -12.88 -54.99
N VAL A 67 16.64 -13.05 -56.30
CA VAL A 67 17.69 -13.09 -57.32
C VAL A 67 17.69 -11.81 -58.13
N ILE A 68 18.86 -11.21 -58.34
CA ILE A 68 19.01 -10.00 -59.16
C ILE A 68 19.41 -10.40 -60.57
N TYR A 69 18.47 -10.33 -61.50
CA TYR A 69 18.73 -10.51 -62.93
C TYR A 69 19.39 -9.24 -63.51
N LYS A 70 20.39 -9.43 -64.39
CA LYS A 70 21.13 -8.35 -65.05
C LYS A 70 21.15 -8.59 -66.55
N SER A 71 20.93 -7.53 -67.34
CA SER A 71 21.18 -7.54 -68.79
C SER A 71 22.67 -7.32 -69.09
N ASP A 72 23.13 -7.63 -70.30
CA ASP A 72 24.52 -7.43 -70.72
C ASP A 72 24.93 -5.96 -70.72
N GLU A 73 23.97 -5.07 -71.01
CA GLU A 73 24.11 -3.60 -70.98
C GLU A 73 24.07 -3.01 -69.56
N GLU A 74 23.84 -3.84 -68.53
CA GLU A 74 23.72 -3.41 -67.14
C GLU A 74 24.91 -3.86 -66.28
N THR A 75 25.27 -3.01 -65.33
CA THR A 75 26.27 -3.35 -64.30
C THR A 75 25.67 -3.29 -62.90
N LEU A 76 25.97 -4.30 -62.09
CA LEU A 76 25.48 -4.45 -60.73
C LEU A 76 26.60 -4.13 -59.74
N ILE A 77 26.36 -3.16 -58.86
CA ILE A 77 27.34 -2.69 -57.89
C ILE A 77 26.74 -2.77 -56.49
N TYR A 78 27.50 -3.32 -55.56
CA TYR A 78 27.14 -3.38 -54.14
C TYR A 78 27.80 -2.22 -53.38
N PHE A 79 26.98 -1.40 -52.74
CA PHE A 79 27.43 -0.34 -51.84
C PHE A 79 27.33 -0.81 -50.38
N ASP A 80 28.46 -0.88 -49.70
CA ASP A 80 28.56 -1.18 -48.27
C ASP A 80 28.25 0.07 -47.40
N ASN A 81 27.73 -0.16 -46.20
CA ASN A 81 27.54 0.84 -45.13
C ASN A 81 26.62 2.02 -45.51
N VAL A 82 25.58 1.74 -46.29
CA VAL A 82 24.52 2.71 -46.64
C VAL A 82 23.51 2.83 -45.50
N TYR A 83 23.18 1.71 -44.85
CA TYR A 83 22.28 1.58 -43.70
C TYR A 83 23.04 1.12 -42.44
N ALA A 84 22.44 1.32 -41.26
CA ALA A 84 22.95 0.74 -40.02
C ALA A 84 22.82 -0.79 -40.04
N ARG A 85 23.88 -1.50 -39.66
CA ARG A 85 23.95 -2.97 -39.72
C ARG A 85 23.22 -3.63 -38.54
N ALA A 86 22.63 -4.79 -38.78
CA ALA A 86 22.05 -5.62 -37.74
C ALA A 86 23.13 -6.52 -37.10
N THR A 87 23.74 -6.08 -36.00
CA THR A 87 24.78 -6.85 -35.26
C THR A 87 24.22 -7.77 -34.18
N SER A 88 22.98 -7.56 -33.75
CA SER A 88 22.27 -8.34 -32.73
C SER A 88 20.78 -8.40 -33.04
N VAL A 89 20.10 -9.46 -32.57
CA VAL A 89 18.64 -9.60 -32.63
C VAL A 89 17.94 -8.51 -31.80
N TRP A 90 18.59 -8.10 -30.71
CA TRP A 90 18.17 -7.00 -29.86
C TRP A 90 19.16 -5.85 -30.03
N ASN A 91 18.81 -4.88 -30.89
CA ASN A 91 19.67 -3.73 -31.15
C ASN A 91 18.91 -2.39 -31.09
N PRO A 92 19.00 -1.64 -29.97
CA PRO A 92 18.33 -0.34 -29.82
C PRO A 92 18.89 0.74 -30.75
N THR A 93 20.10 0.56 -31.31
CA THR A 93 20.67 1.53 -32.27
C THR A 93 19.90 1.56 -33.59
N LEU A 94 19.14 0.50 -33.90
CA LEU A 94 18.28 0.43 -35.08
C LEU A 94 17.03 1.31 -34.89
N TRP A 95 16.51 1.40 -33.66
CA TRP A 95 15.39 2.28 -33.29
C TRP A 95 15.81 3.76 -33.30
N TYR A 96 16.99 4.07 -32.76
CA TYR A 96 17.51 5.44 -32.72
C TYR A 96 17.84 6.01 -34.12
N ASN A 97 18.41 5.18 -35.01
CA ASN A 97 18.71 5.60 -36.39
C ASN A 97 17.47 5.71 -37.30
N LEU A 98 16.37 5.05 -36.94
CA LEU A 98 15.09 5.15 -37.67
C LEU A 98 14.41 6.51 -37.44
N LEU A 99 14.59 7.10 -36.25
CA LEU A 99 14.01 8.39 -35.85
C LEU A 99 14.80 9.62 -36.35
N LEU A 100 16.12 9.48 -36.57
CA LEU A 100 17.02 10.63 -36.79
C LEU A 100 17.59 10.76 -38.22
N ARG A 101 17.40 9.77 -39.10
CA ARG A 101 17.89 9.82 -40.49
C ARG A 101 16.77 9.54 -41.49
N ASN A 102 16.61 10.41 -42.49
CA ASN A 102 15.72 10.15 -43.61
C ASN A 102 16.24 8.97 -44.46
N GLN A 103 15.55 7.84 -44.41
CA GLN A 103 15.91 6.59 -45.10
C GLN A 103 14.89 6.21 -46.19
N SER A 104 14.18 7.19 -46.76
CA SER A 104 13.27 6.96 -47.89
C SER A 104 13.99 6.36 -49.10
N ARG A 105 13.23 5.71 -50.00
CA ARG A 105 13.81 5.06 -51.20
C ARG A 105 14.50 6.09 -52.09
N GLU A 106 13.92 7.28 -52.20
CA GLU A 106 14.41 8.41 -53.00
C GLU A 106 15.72 8.95 -52.41
N ALA A 107 15.77 9.20 -51.09
CA ALA A 107 16.96 9.70 -50.42
C ALA A 107 18.16 8.74 -50.56
N VAL A 108 17.89 7.43 -50.55
CA VAL A 108 18.92 6.40 -50.76
C VAL A 108 19.38 6.35 -52.21
N ARG A 109 18.46 6.48 -53.18
CA ARG A 109 18.82 6.58 -54.62
C ARG A 109 19.67 7.80 -54.91
N GLU A 110 19.33 8.96 -54.34
CA GLU A 110 20.13 10.18 -54.46
C GLU A 110 21.51 10.03 -53.82
N LYS A 111 21.59 9.46 -52.62
CA LYS A 111 22.86 9.19 -51.94
C LYS A 111 23.75 8.27 -52.78
N ILE A 112 23.20 7.22 -53.37
CA ILE A 112 23.94 6.30 -54.25
C ILE A 112 24.37 6.98 -55.54
N ARG A 113 23.50 7.79 -56.15
CA ARG A 113 23.84 8.57 -57.35
C ARG A 113 24.99 9.54 -57.09
N ASN A 114 24.96 10.24 -55.95
CA ASN A 114 26.03 11.15 -55.53
C ASN A 114 27.35 10.43 -55.24
N LEU A 115 27.31 9.22 -54.69
CA LEU A 115 28.51 8.40 -54.47
C LEU A 115 29.08 7.84 -55.79
N ALA A 116 28.23 7.46 -56.73
CA ALA A 116 28.63 6.85 -58.01
C ALA A 116 29.14 7.89 -59.02
N SER A 117 28.45 9.02 -59.14
CA SER A 117 28.75 10.10 -60.09
C SER A 117 28.57 11.46 -59.40
N PRO A 118 29.52 11.89 -58.55
CA PRO A 118 29.47 13.19 -57.91
C PRO A 118 29.61 14.33 -58.94
N PRO A 119 29.15 15.55 -58.61
CA PRO A 119 29.30 16.72 -59.49
C PRO A 119 30.77 17.08 -59.76
N SER A 120 31.69 16.63 -58.91
CA SER A 120 33.14 16.83 -59.04
C SER A 120 33.79 15.98 -60.17
N ASN A 121 33.23 14.81 -60.48
CA ASN A 121 33.74 13.89 -61.50
C ASN A 121 32.57 13.05 -62.07
N PRO A 122 31.71 13.66 -62.91
CA PRO A 122 30.50 13.01 -63.38
C PRO A 122 30.79 11.94 -64.44
N ILE A 123 30.06 10.83 -64.37
CA ILE A 123 30.00 9.83 -65.45
C ILE A 123 28.83 10.21 -66.34
N TYR A 124 29.13 10.77 -67.52
CA TYR A 124 28.12 11.29 -68.43
C TYR A 124 27.20 10.17 -68.95
N GLY A 125 25.89 10.36 -68.78
CA GLY A 125 24.86 9.42 -69.25
C GLY A 125 24.60 8.23 -68.32
N LEU A 126 25.17 8.20 -67.11
CA LEU A 126 24.95 7.10 -66.15
C LEU A 126 23.55 7.18 -65.52
N GLU A 127 22.73 6.16 -65.75
CA GLU A 127 21.39 6.05 -65.19
C GLU A 127 21.29 4.93 -64.14
N LEU A 128 20.61 5.21 -63.02
CA LEU A 128 20.36 4.27 -61.92
C LEU A 128 18.99 3.60 -62.06
N LYS A 129 18.96 2.40 -62.64
CA LYS A 129 17.73 1.64 -62.93
C LYS A 129 17.00 1.18 -61.67
N SER A 130 17.70 0.53 -60.74
CA SER A 130 17.09 0.00 -59.52
C SER A 130 18.07 -0.01 -58.34
N THR A 131 17.50 0.08 -57.13
CA THR A 131 18.22 -0.03 -55.87
C THR A 131 17.50 -1.01 -54.95
N ILE A 132 18.19 -2.06 -54.53
CA ILE A 132 17.63 -3.10 -53.67
C ILE A 132 18.40 -3.10 -52.33
N PRO A 133 17.75 -2.72 -51.22
CA PRO A 133 18.42 -2.61 -49.92
C PRO A 133 18.55 -3.97 -49.22
N VAL A 134 19.75 -4.27 -48.72
CA VAL A 134 20.02 -5.42 -47.84
C VAL A 134 20.20 -4.89 -46.42
N LYS A 135 19.07 -4.59 -45.75
CA LYS A 135 19.05 -3.92 -44.44
C LYS A 135 19.86 -4.66 -43.37
N ARG A 136 19.80 -5.99 -43.36
CA ARG A 136 20.57 -6.84 -42.43
C ARG A 136 22.08 -6.56 -42.48
N ASP A 137 22.62 -6.51 -43.70
CA ASP A 137 24.05 -6.35 -43.98
C ASP A 137 24.45 -4.86 -44.05
N GLY A 138 23.47 -3.95 -44.03
CA GLY A 138 23.66 -2.50 -44.05
C GLY A 138 24.06 -1.95 -45.42
N GLY A 139 23.88 -2.71 -46.50
CA GLY A 139 24.30 -2.33 -47.86
C GLY A 139 23.14 -2.26 -48.87
N VAL A 140 23.45 -1.84 -50.09
CA VAL A 140 22.48 -1.70 -51.21
C VAL A 140 23.08 -2.25 -52.49
N PHE A 141 22.31 -3.05 -53.22
CA PHE A 141 22.59 -3.40 -54.61
C PHE A 141 22.02 -2.32 -55.52
N ALA A 142 22.85 -1.76 -56.40
CA ALA A 142 22.46 -0.74 -57.35
C ALA A 142 22.77 -1.22 -58.78
N THR A 143 21.76 -1.22 -59.63
CA THR A 143 21.90 -1.56 -61.05
C THR A 143 22.02 -0.28 -61.87
N PHE A 144 23.13 -0.13 -62.56
CA PHE A 144 23.38 1.00 -63.47
C PHE A 144 23.34 0.53 -64.92
N VAL A 145 22.78 1.37 -65.79
CA VAL A 145 22.85 1.18 -67.24
C VAL A 145 24.21 1.72 -67.71
N VAL A 146 24.96 0.90 -68.44
CA VAL A 146 26.28 1.29 -68.96
C VAL A 146 26.07 2.20 -70.18
N PRO A 147 26.54 3.45 -70.16
CA PRO A 147 26.39 4.33 -71.32
C PRO A 147 27.24 3.81 -72.49
N PRO A 148 26.81 3.99 -73.75
CA PRO A 148 27.48 3.43 -74.93
C PRO A 148 28.92 3.97 -75.14
N LYS A 149 29.30 5.06 -74.46
CA LYS A 149 30.64 5.64 -74.50
C LYS A 149 31.68 4.92 -73.63
N TYR A 150 31.24 4.08 -72.70
CA TYR A 150 32.11 3.46 -71.70
C TYR A 150 32.00 1.94 -71.75
N THR A 151 33.09 1.25 -71.40
CA THR A 151 33.02 -0.20 -71.16
C THR A 151 32.54 -0.49 -69.74
N LYS A 152 31.91 -1.66 -69.52
CA LYS A 152 31.47 -2.11 -68.20
C LYS A 152 32.59 -2.07 -67.14
N ALA A 153 33.80 -2.44 -67.54
CA ALA A 153 34.98 -2.41 -66.67
C ALA A 153 35.38 -0.97 -66.28
N GLN A 154 35.36 -0.04 -67.24
CA GLN A 154 35.64 1.38 -67.00
C GLN A 154 34.58 2.02 -66.10
N VAL A 155 33.28 1.73 -66.32
CA VAL A 155 32.21 2.25 -65.45
C VAL A 155 32.37 1.74 -64.01
N ASN A 156 32.66 0.44 -63.85
CA ASN A 156 32.86 -0.15 -62.53
C ASN A 156 34.06 0.45 -61.78
N SER A 157 35.18 0.68 -62.48
CA SER A 157 36.37 1.29 -61.86
C SER A 157 36.12 2.75 -61.51
N LEU A 158 35.43 3.52 -62.35
CA LEU A 158 35.07 4.91 -62.09
C LEU A 158 34.14 5.03 -60.88
N ILE A 159 33.08 4.22 -60.80
CA ILE A 159 32.14 4.23 -59.66
C ILE A 159 32.85 3.84 -58.36
N GLN A 160 33.76 2.86 -58.40
CA GLN A 160 34.55 2.46 -57.24
C GLN A 160 35.48 3.59 -56.75
N GLN A 161 36.17 4.28 -57.67
CA GLN A 161 37.05 5.41 -57.35
C GLN A 161 36.26 6.62 -56.81
N ASN A 162 35.15 6.97 -57.46
CA ASN A 162 34.27 8.07 -57.04
C ASN A 162 33.71 7.82 -55.63
N THR A 163 33.19 6.62 -55.38
CA THR A 163 32.64 6.25 -54.06
C THR A 163 33.70 6.32 -52.98
N ALA A 164 34.92 5.84 -53.26
CA ALA A 164 36.02 5.85 -52.31
C ALA A 164 36.45 7.28 -51.93
N ARG A 165 36.49 8.20 -52.91
CA ARG A 165 36.87 9.61 -52.71
C ARG A 165 35.78 10.41 -52.00
N GLU A 166 34.53 10.29 -52.43
CA GLU A 166 33.42 11.05 -51.84
C GLU A 166 33.12 10.60 -50.42
N SER A 167 33.17 9.28 -50.18
CA SER A 167 32.91 8.75 -48.86
C SER A 167 33.98 9.10 -47.83
N SER A 168 35.21 9.43 -48.24
CA SER A 168 36.28 9.84 -47.33
C SER A 168 36.22 11.32 -46.92
N LYS A 169 35.39 12.15 -47.56
CA LYS A 169 35.30 13.59 -47.27
C LYS A 169 34.63 13.92 -45.93
N ASN A 170 33.81 13.01 -45.38
CA ASN A 170 33.07 13.28 -44.15
C ASN A 170 33.98 13.19 -42.91
N LEU A 171 33.81 14.08 -41.92
CA LEU A 171 34.56 14.08 -40.64
C LEU A 171 34.42 12.76 -39.86
N LEU A 172 33.29 12.06 -40.03
CA LEU A 172 33.02 10.74 -39.43
C LEU A 172 33.43 9.56 -40.35
N SER A 173 34.26 9.79 -41.37
CA SER A 173 34.64 8.79 -42.38
C SER A 173 35.22 7.50 -41.80
N TYR A 174 35.86 7.54 -40.62
CA TYR A 174 36.33 6.34 -39.94
C TYR A 174 35.20 5.32 -39.64
N PHE A 175 34.00 5.81 -39.30
CA PHE A 175 32.83 4.99 -38.98
C PHE A 175 31.81 4.91 -40.14
N THR A 176 31.70 5.95 -40.97
CA THR A 176 30.66 6.06 -42.01
C THR A 176 31.16 5.84 -43.44
N ARG A 177 32.41 5.41 -43.64
CA ARG A 177 32.93 5.17 -45.00
C ARG A 177 32.09 4.10 -45.69
N ALA A 178 31.52 4.42 -46.85
CA ALA A 178 30.92 3.51 -47.81
C ALA A 178 31.96 3.06 -48.85
N SER A 179 31.76 1.88 -49.41
CA SER A 179 32.61 1.33 -50.47
C SER A 179 31.74 0.64 -51.50
N ALA A 180 32.05 0.84 -52.78
CA ALA A 180 31.36 0.22 -53.89
C ALA A 180 32.22 -0.91 -54.48
N PHE A 181 31.60 -2.06 -54.73
CA PHE A 181 32.25 -3.20 -55.37
C PHE A 181 31.38 -3.76 -56.50
N PRO A 182 31.97 -4.07 -57.67
CA PRO A 182 31.23 -4.75 -58.72
C PRO A 182 30.89 -6.18 -58.29
N VAL A 183 29.64 -6.57 -58.52
CA VAL A 183 29.14 -7.91 -58.19
C VAL A 183 29.54 -8.86 -59.32
N LYS A 184 30.33 -9.87 -58.97
CA LYS A 184 30.90 -10.82 -59.94
C LYS A 184 29.97 -12.00 -60.20
N GLY A 185 29.38 -12.54 -59.15
CA GLY A 185 28.44 -13.66 -59.23
C GLY A 185 26.99 -13.24 -59.44
N SER A 186 26.08 -14.18 -59.21
CA SER A 186 24.64 -13.95 -59.02
C SER A 186 24.34 -13.86 -57.52
N PRO A 187 24.18 -12.65 -56.95
CA PRO A 187 23.91 -12.49 -55.53
C PRO A 187 22.52 -13.03 -55.21
N TRP A 188 22.42 -13.72 -54.08
CA TRP A 188 21.16 -14.19 -53.54
C TRP A 188 20.81 -13.41 -52.26
N ILE A 189 19.71 -12.66 -52.32
CA ILE A 189 19.16 -11.94 -51.18
C ILE A 189 18.38 -12.94 -50.35
N GLU A 190 19.05 -13.53 -49.36
CA GLU A 190 18.40 -14.41 -48.39
C GLU A 190 17.70 -13.59 -47.28
N ASP A 191 16.47 -13.94 -46.92
CA ASP A 191 15.77 -13.42 -45.72
C ASP A 191 15.95 -14.33 -44.49
N LEU A 192 16.94 -15.24 -44.55
CA LEU A 192 17.29 -16.09 -43.42
C LEU A 192 17.90 -15.22 -42.29
N ARG A 193 17.48 -15.46 -41.03
CA ARG A 193 17.96 -14.75 -39.82
C ARG A 193 19.42 -15.06 -39.43
N ARG A 194 20.33 -15.08 -40.38
CA ARG A 194 21.78 -15.23 -40.19
C ARG A 194 22.43 -13.87 -40.09
N LEU A 195 22.83 -13.46 -38.89
CA LEU A 195 23.49 -12.17 -38.68
C LEU A 195 24.91 -12.16 -39.29
N PRO A 196 25.41 -10.99 -39.73
CA PRO A 196 26.77 -10.87 -40.24
C PRO A 196 27.83 -11.34 -39.23
N SER A 197 28.77 -12.16 -39.69
CA SER A 197 29.94 -12.65 -38.94
C SER A 197 31.23 -12.14 -39.61
N THR A 198 32.33 -12.05 -38.85
CA THR A 198 33.67 -11.83 -39.43
C THR A 198 34.18 -13.05 -40.18
N VAL A 199 33.59 -14.22 -39.94
CA VAL A 199 33.91 -15.47 -40.61
C VAL A 199 32.82 -15.80 -41.62
N ILE A 200 33.24 -16.01 -42.87
CA ILE A 200 32.37 -16.52 -43.94
C ILE A 200 32.71 -17.97 -44.25
N VAL A 201 31.69 -18.72 -44.64
CA VAL A 201 31.74 -20.13 -45.01
C VAL A 201 31.48 -20.22 -46.50
N VAL A 202 32.46 -20.68 -47.27
CA VAL A 202 32.41 -20.86 -48.72
C VAL A 202 32.16 -22.33 -49.02
N LYS A 203 31.01 -22.62 -49.63
CA LYS A 203 30.62 -23.97 -50.06
C LYS A 203 30.89 -24.10 -51.56
N PHE A 204 31.65 -25.12 -51.95
CA PHE A 204 31.99 -25.39 -53.35
C PHE A 204 31.00 -26.40 -53.94
N GLN A 205 30.30 -26.01 -55.00
CA GLN A 205 29.50 -26.90 -55.84
C GLN A 205 30.33 -27.24 -57.08
N GLY A 206 31.22 -28.23 -56.95
CA GLY A 206 32.26 -28.58 -57.92
C GLY A 206 33.58 -28.96 -57.22
N PRO A 207 34.69 -29.15 -57.96
CA PRO A 207 36.01 -29.30 -57.36
C PRO A 207 36.38 -28.09 -56.47
N ALA A 208 36.99 -28.36 -55.31
CA ALA A 208 37.38 -27.30 -54.38
C ALA A 208 38.47 -26.40 -54.99
N LEU A 209 38.35 -25.10 -54.78
CA LEU A 209 39.41 -24.14 -55.17
C LEU A 209 40.62 -24.29 -54.24
N THR A 210 41.79 -24.03 -54.80
CA THR A 210 43.05 -23.95 -54.04
C THR A 210 43.05 -22.75 -53.09
N GLU A 211 43.89 -22.78 -52.07
CA GLU A 211 44.01 -21.67 -51.11
C GLU A 211 44.42 -20.36 -51.79
N GLU A 212 45.29 -20.42 -52.79
CA GLU A 212 45.76 -19.27 -53.57
C GLU A 212 44.64 -18.64 -54.41
N GLU A 213 43.80 -19.47 -55.05
CA GLU A 213 42.63 -19.01 -55.78
C GLU A 213 41.62 -18.34 -54.84
N ILE A 214 41.39 -18.93 -53.66
CA ILE A 214 40.53 -18.35 -52.63
C ILE A 214 41.10 -17.00 -52.17
N TYR A 215 42.40 -16.93 -51.88
CA TYR A 215 43.05 -15.69 -51.47
C TYR A 215 42.91 -14.59 -52.54
N SER A 216 43.24 -14.88 -53.80
CA SER A 216 43.18 -13.91 -54.90
C SER A 216 41.75 -13.39 -55.18
N LEU A 217 40.74 -14.23 -54.97
CA LEU A 217 39.34 -13.88 -55.14
C LEU A 217 38.86 -12.94 -54.03
N PHE A 218 39.17 -13.28 -52.77
CA PHE A 218 38.60 -12.66 -51.57
C PHE A 218 39.41 -11.48 -51.02
N ARG A 219 40.72 -11.40 -51.29
CA ARG A 219 41.62 -10.38 -50.75
C ARG A 219 41.19 -8.94 -51.06
N ARG A 220 40.51 -8.72 -52.19
CA ARG A 220 40.06 -7.39 -52.66
C ARG A 220 38.98 -6.74 -51.79
N TYR A 221 38.24 -7.52 -51.00
CA TYR A 221 37.14 -7.02 -50.18
C TYR A 221 37.58 -6.61 -48.77
N GLY A 222 38.74 -7.07 -48.30
CA GLY A 222 39.28 -6.72 -47.00
C GLY A 222 40.55 -7.49 -46.62
N THR A 223 41.11 -7.17 -45.46
CA THR A 223 42.24 -7.93 -44.90
C THR A 223 41.74 -9.25 -44.33
N ILE A 224 42.22 -10.35 -44.91
CA ILE A 224 41.99 -11.71 -44.44
C ILE A 224 42.97 -11.97 -43.29
N ILE A 225 42.47 -12.47 -42.16
CA ILE A 225 43.29 -12.94 -41.04
C ILE A 225 43.80 -14.35 -41.33
N ASP A 226 42.88 -15.21 -41.78
CA ASP A 226 43.15 -16.64 -41.93
C ASP A 226 42.20 -17.29 -42.95
N ILE A 227 42.67 -18.32 -43.64
CA ILE A 227 41.89 -19.16 -44.56
C ILE A 227 42.00 -20.60 -44.07
N PHE A 228 40.85 -21.22 -43.81
CA PHE A 228 40.75 -22.63 -43.46
C PHE A 228 40.40 -23.40 -44.74
N PRO A 229 41.37 -24.09 -45.37
CA PRO A 229 41.12 -24.84 -46.59
C PRO A 229 40.19 -26.03 -46.34
N PRO A 230 39.52 -26.55 -47.39
CA PRO A 230 38.61 -27.68 -47.26
C PRO A 230 39.39 -28.95 -46.89
N THR A 231 39.12 -29.50 -45.71
CA THR A 231 39.64 -30.80 -45.26
C THR A 231 38.70 -31.93 -45.71
N ALA A 232 39.20 -33.16 -45.91
CA ALA A 232 38.41 -34.33 -46.32
C ALA A 232 37.18 -34.61 -45.43
N ALA A 233 37.19 -34.18 -44.16
CA ALA A 233 36.06 -34.31 -43.24
C ALA A 233 34.93 -33.26 -43.45
N ASN A 234 35.21 -32.14 -44.13
CA ASN A 234 34.35 -30.96 -44.15
C ASN A 234 33.55 -30.76 -45.45
N ASN A 235 33.35 -31.81 -46.27
CA ASN A 235 32.46 -31.80 -47.45
C ASN A 235 32.58 -30.54 -48.33
N ASN A 236 33.75 -30.28 -48.92
CA ASN A 236 33.96 -29.16 -49.86
C ASN A 236 33.52 -27.79 -49.29
N VAL A 237 33.92 -27.49 -48.05
CA VAL A 237 33.67 -26.19 -47.39
C VAL A 237 34.98 -25.58 -46.92
N ALA A 238 35.24 -24.32 -47.29
CA ALA A 238 36.32 -23.49 -46.74
C ALA A 238 35.76 -22.41 -45.81
N LYS A 239 36.51 -22.00 -44.79
CA LYS A 239 36.16 -20.86 -43.94
C LYS A 239 37.17 -19.75 -44.12
N ILE A 240 36.71 -18.50 -44.20
CA ILE A 240 37.60 -17.34 -44.35
C ILE A 240 37.29 -16.36 -43.22
N ARG A 241 38.31 -16.03 -42.43
CA ARG A 241 38.20 -15.08 -41.32
C ARG A 241 38.72 -13.72 -41.77
N TYR A 242 37.86 -12.71 -41.77
CA TYR A 242 38.25 -11.31 -42.01
C TYR A 242 38.55 -10.58 -40.71
N ARG A 243 39.38 -9.52 -40.79
CA ARG A 243 39.61 -8.59 -39.68
C ARG A 243 38.39 -7.76 -39.31
N SER A 244 37.50 -7.51 -40.27
CA SER A 244 36.32 -6.66 -40.11
C SER A 244 35.10 -7.27 -40.78
N PHE A 245 33.92 -7.05 -40.19
CA PHE A 245 32.62 -7.41 -40.77
C PHE A 245 32.45 -6.83 -42.18
N ARG A 246 33.04 -5.66 -42.46
CA ARG A 246 32.97 -4.99 -43.78
C ARG A 246 33.45 -5.89 -44.92
N GLY A 247 34.59 -6.55 -44.69
CA GLY A 247 35.20 -7.43 -45.69
C GLY A 247 34.38 -8.68 -45.90
N ALA A 248 33.93 -9.31 -44.82
CA ALA A 248 33.05 -10.48 -44.85
C ALA A 248 31.72 -10.19 -45.58
N ILE A 249 31.07 -9.07 -45.28
CA ILE A 249 29.81 -8.64 -45.88
C ILE A 249 29.98 -8.39 -47.38
N SER A 250 31.00 -7.59 -47.75
CA SER A 250 31.26 -7.24 -49.15
C SER A 250 31.63 -8.48 -49.97
N ALA A 251 32.47 -9.36 -49.41
CA ALA A 251 32.85 -10.62 -50.04
C ALA A 251 31.65 -11.53 -50.30
N LYS A 252 30.80 -11.74 -49.30
CA LYS A 252 29.58 -12.54 -49.45
C LYS A 252 28.70 -12.00 -50.57
N ASN A 253 28.36 -10.71 -50.50
CA ASN A 253 27.38 -10.11 -51.40
C ASN A 253 27.91 -9.94 -52.84
N CYS A 254 29.23 -9.87 -53.05
CA CYS A 254 29.81 -9.69 -54.39
C CYS A 254 30.26 -10.98 -55.09
N VAL A 255 30.66 -12.00 -54.32
CA VAL A 255 31.29 -13.22 -54.85
C VAL A 255 30.32 -14.41 -54.90
N SER A 256 29.26 -14.42 -54.08
CA SER A 256 28.31 -15.53 -54.08
C SER A 256 27.69 -15.73 -55.46
N GLY A 257 27.59 -16.98 -55.90
CA GLY A 257 27.07 -17.38 -57.21
C GLY A 257 28.04 -17.18 -58.37
N ILE A 258 29.33 -16.93 -58.12
CA ILE A 258 30.34 -16.92 -59.19
C ILE A 258 30.72 -18.35 -59.59
N GLU A 259 30.96 -18.55 -60.87
CA GLU A 259 31.48 -19.79 -61.44
C GLU A 259 32.95 -19.64 -61.82
N ILE A 260 33.81 -20.51 -61.29
CA ILE A 260 35.25 -20.55 -61.57
C ILE A 260 35.62 -22.01 -61.79
N HIS A 261 36.22 -22.35 -62.93
CA HIS A 261 36.68 -23.72 -63.25
C HIS A 261 35.61 -24.81 -63.02
N ASN A 262 34.37 -24.59 -63.49
CA ASN A 262 33.20 -25.47 -63.27
C ASN A 262 32.78 -25.66 -61.79
N THR A 263 33.20 -24.76 -60.90
CA THR A 263 32.78 -24.73 -59.50
C THR A 263 31.98 -23.46 -59.21
N VAL A 264 30.77 -23.63 -58.69
CA VAL A 264 29.95 -22.52 -58.20
C VAL A 264 30.17 -22.30 -56.71
N LEU A 265 30.44 -21.05 -56.33
CA LEU A 265 30.69 -20.67 -54.93
C LEU A 265 29.42 -20.17 -54.24
N HIS A 266 29.03 -20.82 -53.14
CA HIS A 266 27.94 -20.35 -52.27
C HIS A 266 28.49 -19.87 -50.94
N ILE A 267 28.22 -18.60 -50.58
CA ILE A 267 28.84 -17.97 -49.40
C ILE A 267 27.78 -17.73 -48.32
N GLN A 268 28.08 -18.15 -47.10
CA GLN A 268 27.21 -18.01 -45.92
C GLN A 268 27.98 -17.43 -44.73
N TYR A 269 27.29 -16.77 -43.80
CA TYR A 269 27.91 -16.37 -42.53
C TYR A 269 28.01 -17.57 -41.57
N GLU A 270 29.07 -17.63 -40.77
CA GLU A 270 29.16 -18.61 -39.67
C GLU A 270 28.14 -18.29 -38.57
N ASN A 271 27.47 -19.32 -38.05
CA ASN A 271 26.48 -19.17 -36.97
C ASN A 271 27.21 -19.13 -35.61
N ILE A 272 27.24 -17.96 -34.96
CA ILE A 272 27.87 -17.79 -33.64
C ILE A 272 26.80 -17.90 -32.55
N ILE A 273 26.80 -18.99 -31.77
CA ILE A 273 25.99 -19.11 -30.56
C ILE A 273 26.72 -18.37 -29.43
N ARG A 274 26.33 -17.12 -29.13
CA ARG A 274 26.85 -16.41 -27.96
C ARG A 274 25.99 -16.79 -26.74
N GLY A 275 26.51 -17.65 -25.86
CA GLY A 275 25.87 -17.93 -24.57
C GLY A 275 25.99 -16.74 -23.64
N HIS A 276 24.88 -16.21 -23.14
CA HIS A 276 24.89 -15.15 -22.14
C HIS A 276 25.26 -15.74 -20.77
N ILE A 277 26.41 -15.33 -20.21
CA ILE A 277 26.96 -15.85 -18.94
C ILE A 277 25.94 -15.72 -17.79
N VAL A 278 25.22 -14.60 -17.70
CA VAL A 278 24.20 -14.37 -16.67
C VAL A 278 23.01 -15.32 -16.84
N SER A 279 22.51 -15.48 -18.07
CA SER A 279 21.42 -16.42 -18.35
C SER A 279 21.82 -17.84 -18.00
N ASN A 280 23.05 -18.23 -18.34
CA ASN A 280 23.60 -19.56 -18.02
C ASN A 280 23.75 -19.78 -16.51
N PHE A 281 24.11 -18.75 -15.74
CA PHE A 281 24.15 -18.84 -14.28
C PHE A 281 22.77 -19.06 -13.67
N PHE A 282 21.75 -18.32 -14.14
CA PHE A 282 20.37 -18.49 -13.68
C PHE A 282 19.78 -19.85 -14.07
N THR A 283 20.09 -20.38 -15.27
CA THR A 283 19.58 -21.69 -15.69
C THR A 283 20.28 -22.85 -15.01
N ASN A 284 21.59 -22.73 -14.75
CA ASN A 284 22.39 -23.85 -14.25
C ASN A 284 22.42 -23.91 -12.71
N HIS A 285 22.22 -22.78 -12.02
CA HIS A 285 22.31 -22.70 -10.57
C HIS A 285 21.07 -22.06 -9.94
N THR A 286 19.86 -22.45 -10.37
CA THR A 286 18.59 -21.93 -9.84
C THR A 286 18.50 -21.94 -8.31
N ARG A 287 19.04 -22.99 -7.65
CA ARG A 287 19.07 -23.14 -6.18
C ARG A 287 19.88 -22.06 -5.45
N ILE A 288 20.84 -21.44 -6.11
CA ILE A 288 21.71 -20.39 -5.54
C ILE A 288 21.33 -19.02 -6.10
N ALA A 289 21.11 -18.95 -7.41
CA ALA A 289 20.85 -17.70 -8.12
C ALA A 289 19.55 -17.02 -7.69
N ILE A 290 18.49 -17.79 -7.41
CA ILE A 290 17.20 -17.22 -7.00
C ILE A 290 17.29 -16.61 -5.58
N PRO A 291 17.78 -17.32 -4.54
CA PRO A 291 17.97 -16.70 -3.23
C PRO A 291 18.93 -15.51 -3.24
N VAL A 292 20.04 -15.56 -3.98
CA VAL A 292 20.99 -14.45 -4.07
C VAL A 292 20.36 -13.22 -4.75
N LEU A 293 19.59 -13.41 -5.82
CA LEU A 293 18.87 -12.32 -6.48
C LEU A 293 17.89 -11.64 -5.52
N PHE A 294 17.10 -12.42 -4.77
CA PHE A 294 16.17 -11.87 -3.79
C PHE A 294 16.89 -11.18 -2.63
N ALA A 295 17.99 -11.73 -2.14
CA ALA A 295 18.81 -11.08 -1.11
C ALA A 295 19.33 -9.72 -1.59
N LEU A 296 19.85 -9.64 -2.82
CA LEU A 296 20.30 -8.38 -3.41
C LEU A 296 19.15 -7.39 -3.61
N LEU A 297 17.98 -7.84 -4.06
CA LEU A 297 16.79 -6.99 -4.19
C LEU A 297 16.30 -6.48 -2.84
N SER A 298 16.30 -7.32 -1.79
CA SER A 298 15.92 -6.91 -0.43
C SER A 298 16.89 -5.89 0.15
N ILE A 299 18.20 -6.10 0.00
CA ILE A 299 19.23 -5.14 0.44
C ILE A 299 19.07 -3.81 -0.30
N PHE A 300 18.88 -3.86 -1.61
CA PHE A 300 18.65 -2.66 -2.42
C PHE A 300 17.38 -1.93 -2.01
N ALA A 301 16.30 -2.65 -1.71
CA ALA A 301 15.04 -2.08 -1.25
C ALA A 301 15.19 -1.35 0.09
N VAL A 302 15.89 -1.94 1.06
CA VAL A 302 16.18 -1.31 2.36
C VAL A 302 17.00 -0.03 2.17
N LEU A 303 18.08 -0.10 1.38
CA LEU A 303 18.98 1.04 1.14
C LEU A 303 18.26 2.23 0.48
N VAL A 304 17.34 1.96 -0.45
CA VAL A 304 16.61 3.00 -1.18
C VAL A 304 15.39 3.50 -0.40
N PHE A 305 14.57 2.59 0.16
CA PHE A 305 13.25 2.95 0.67
C PHE A 305 13.24 3.38 2.14
N ASP A 306 14.15 2.91 3.00
CA ASP A 306 14.16 3.30 4.42
C ASP A 306 14.43 4.80 4.61
N PRO A 307 15.41 5.43 3.93
CA PRO A 307 15.57 6.88 3.99
C PRO A 307 14.34 7.67 3.51
N ILE A 308 13.62 7.13 2.51
CA ILE A 308 12.40 7.74 1.99
C ILE A 308 11.27 7.63 3.03
N ARG A 309 11.16 6.49 3.72
CA ARG A 309 10.17 6.25 4.78
C ARG A 309 10.42 7.17 5.97
N GLU A 310 11.66 7.29 6.43
CA GLU A 310 12.02 8.22 7.50
C GLU A 310 11.64 9.66 7.12
N PHE A 311 12.04 10.11 5.93
CA PHE A 311 11.69 11.44 5.43
C PHE A 311 10.17 11.66 5.38
N SER A 312 9.41 10.68 4.89
CA SER A 312 7.94 10.77 4.81
C SER A 312 7.29 10.91 6.20
N ILE A 313 7.79 10.18 7.20
CA ILE A 313 7.33 10.30 8.59
C ILE A 313 7.70 11.69 9.14
N GLU A 314 8.91 12.17 8.91
CA GLU A 314 9.32 13.52 9.32
C GLU A 314 8.40 14.60 8.75
N GLN A 315 7.98 14.45 7.49
CA GLN A 315 7.03 15.38 6.87
C GLN A 315 5.64 15.30 7.47
N LYS A 316 5.18 14.09 7.83
CA LYS A 316 3.89 13.89 8.48
C LYS A 316 3.83 14.59 9.84
N ILE A 317 4.92 14.58 10.61
CA ILE A 317 4.99 15.14 11.96
C ILE A 317 5.23 16.66 11.95
N THR A 318 6.15 17.13 11.11
CA THR A 318 6.56 18.54 11.12
C THR A 318 5.62 19.46 10.35
N HIS A 319 4.74 18.90 9.50
CA HIS A 319 3.85 19.64 8.60
C HIS A 319 4.55 20.69 7.70
N LYS A 320 5.88 20.74 7.67
CA LYS A 320 6.70 21.79 7.01
C LYS A 320 6.55 21.77 5.49
N TYR A 321 6.46 20.58 4.92
CA TYR A 321 5.97 20.39 3.58
C TYR A 321 4.60 19.73 3.69
N SER A 322 3.56 20.49 4.07
CA SER A 322 2.25 20.25 3.48
C SER A 322 2.41 20.53 1.98
N PHE A 323 3.06 19.61 1.27
CA PHE A 323 3.07 19.56 -0.17
C PHE A 323 1.59 19.55 -0.51
N SER A 324 1.07 20.71 -0.88
CA SER A 324 -0.27 20.79 -1.39
C SER A 324 -0.21 19.86 -2.60
N TRP A 325 -0.98 18.78 -2.55
CA TRP A 325 -1.25 17.91 -3.69
C TRP A 325 -2.12 18.67 -4.71
N ASP A 326 -1.82 19.95 -4.87
CA ASP A 326 -2.52 21.02 -5.55
C ASP A 326 -1.64 21.58 -6.70
N ASN A 327 -0.50 20.93 -6.97
CA ASN A 327 0.19 21.04 -8.25
C ASN A 327 -0.74 20.54 -9.37
N LYS A 328 -0.84 21.32 -10.45
CA LYS A 328 -1.66 21.06 -11.66
C LYS A 328 -1.52 19.61 -12.17
N PHE A 329 -0.31 19.06 -12.11
CA PHE A 329 0.03 17.69 -12.53
C PHE A 329 -0.64 16.60 -11.67
N TRP A 330 -0.62 16.75 -10.35
CA TRP A 330 -1.29 15.81 -9.43
C TRP A 330 -2.80 16.00 -9.41
N LYS A 331 -3.30 17.23 -9.60
CA LYS A 331 -4.74 17.49 -9.84
C LYS A 331 -5.24 16.74 -11.09
N GLN A 332 -4.49 16.77 -12.20
CA GLN A 332 -4.84 16.01 -13.41
C GLN A 332 -4.86 14.49 -13.19
N LEU A 333 -3.91 13.96 -12.42
CA LEU A 333 -3.86 12.53 -12.07
C LEU A 333 -5.00 12.12 -11.11
N LYS A 334 -5.38 13.01 -10.19
CA LYS A 334 -6.49 12.81 -9.25
C LYS A 334 -7.85 12.97 -9.93
N THR A 335 -8.01 13.88 -10.89
CA THR A 335 -9.27 14.04 -11.65
C THR A 335 -9.62 12.82 -12.50
N LEU A 336 -8.63 12.02 -12.92
CA LEU A 336 -8.87 10.74 -13.57
C LEU A 336 -9.37 9.64 -12.60
N THR A 337 -9.19 9.82 -11.29
CA THR A 337 -9.55 8.84 -10.25
C THR A 337 -10.65 9.31 -9.29
N SER A 338 -11.02 10.59 -9.28
CA SER A 338 -11.90 11.19 -8.27
C SER A 338 -13.31 11.56 -8.77
N SER A 339 -13.77 11.05 -9.91
CA SER A 339 -15.10 11.36 -10.48
C SER A 339 -16.30 10.78 -9.70
N THR A 340 -16.08 10.20 -8.51
CA THR A 340 -17.13 9.57 -7.69
C THR A 340 -17.26 10.11 -6.25
N MET A 341 -16.52 11.14 -5.84
CA MET A 341 -16.54 11.62 -4.44
C MET A 341 -16.71 13.13 -4.27
N THR A 342 -17.73 13.71 -4.90
CA THR A 342 -18.06 15.14 -4.67
C THR A 342 -19.48 15.37 -4.13
N SER A 343 -20.32 14.32 -4.05
CA SER A 343 -21.71 14.43 -3.56
C SER A 343 -21.88 14.20 -2.05
N ILE A 344 -20.84 13.74 -1.34
CA ILE A 344 -20.91 13.43 0.11
C ILE A 344 -20.50 14.62 0.99
N LYS A 345 -19.73 15.58 0.46
CA LYS A 345 -19.21 16.72 1.23
C LYS A 345 -20.29 17.75 1.60
N TYR A 346 -21.40 17.81 0.85
CA TYR A 346 -22.56 18.65 1.18
C TYR A 346 -23.53 17.99 2.18
N TYR A 347 -23.39 16.68 2.43
CA TYR A 347 -24.22 15.94 3.40
C TYR A 347 -23.56 15.81 4.79
N TRP A 348 -22.25 16.09 4.88
CA TRP A 348 -21.48 16.10 6.13
C TRP A 348 -21.03 17.53 6.47
N GLY A 349 -21.98 18.31 6.99
CA GLY A 349 -21.77 19.40 7.94
C GLY A 349 -20.73 20.47 7.58
N SER A 350 -21.24 21.63 7.17
CA SER A 350 -20.51 22.90 7.06
C SER A 350 -19.61 23.17 8.25
N THR A 351 -18.42 23.71 7.97
CA THR A 351 -17.33 24.00 8.92
C THR A 351 -17.34 25.48 9.32
N ASP A 352 -18.48 25.96 9.81
CA ASP A 352 -18.66 27.38 10.19
C ASP A 352 -19.11 27.57 11.65
N ASP A 353 -18.74 26.63 12.52
CA ASP A 353 -19.20 26.51 13.92
C ASP A 353 -18.25 27.14 14.95
N ASN A 354 -17.22 27.87 14.49
CA ASN A 354 -16.09 28.30 15.33
C ASN A 354 -16.46 29.32 16.42
N HIS A 355 -17.49 30.14 16.22
CA HIS A 355 -17.94 31.09 17.24
C HIS A 355 -18.81 30.44 18.34
N GLN A 356 -19.65 29.47 18.00
CA GLN A 356 -20.61 28.85 18.93
C GLN A 356 -19.94 27.84 19.89
N ARG A 357 -18.78 27.29 19.53
CA ARG A 357 -18.06 26.36 20.42
C ARG A 357 -17.45 27.04 21.65
N LYS A 358 -17.17 28.35 21.63
CA LYS A 358 -16.42 29.06 22.70
C LYS A 358 -17.04 28.94 24.10
N HIS A 359 -18.37 28.94 24.24
CA HIS A 359 -19.04 28.94 25.54
C HIS A 359 -18.86 27.65 26.38
N LEU A 360 -18.54 26.51 25.75
CA LEU A 360 -18.30 25.25 26.47
C LEU A 360 -16.87 25.11 27.00
N TRP A 361 -15.98 26.06 26.68
CA TRP A 361 -14.55 25.95 26.93
C TRP A 361 -14.06 26.68 28.18
N GLU A 362 -14.84 27.61 28.74
CA GLU A 362 -14.40 28.43 29.89
C GLU A 362 -13.96 27.57 31.08
N GLU A 363 -14.73 26.53 31.43
CA GLU A 363 -14.41 25.58 32.52
C GLU A 363 -13.20 24.68 32.24
N ARG A 364 -12.73 24.63 30.99
CA ARG A 364 -11.68 23.71 30.54
C ARG A 364 -10.36 24.41 30.31
N ILE A 365 -10.32 25.74 30.42
CA ILE A 365 -9.10 26.55 30.28
C ILE A 365 -8.06 26.13 31.32
N GLU A 366 -8.47 25.90 32.58
CA GLU A 366 -7.57 25.43 33.64
C GLU A 366 -6.90 24.10 33.26
N LYS A 367 -7.69 23.12 32.82
CA LYS A 367 -7.18 21.81 32.36
C LYS A 367 -6.24 21.92 31.15
N VAL A 368 -6.51 22.86 30.23
CA VAL A 368 -5.63 23.14 29.09
C VAL A 368 -4.32 23.77 29.56
N ASN A 369 -4.37 24.68 30.54
CA ASN A 369 -3.17 25.29 31.12
C ASN A 369 -2.32 24.26 31.87
N ASP A 370 -2.95 23.38 32.67
CA ASP A 370 -2.27 22.26 33.32
C ASP A 370 -1.55 21.37 32.30
N LEU A 371 -2.23 21.04 31.20
CA LEU A 371 -1.66 20.22 30.15
C LEU A 371 -0.48 20.91 29.43
N LYS A 372 -0.58 22.23 29.19
CA LYS A 372 0.53 23.03 28.63
C LYS A 372 1.73 23.06 29.57
N MET A 373 1.49 23.33 30.85
CA MET A 373 2.53 23.30 31.90
C MET A 373 3.22 21.93 31.95
N TRP A 374 2.46 20.82 31.90
CA TRP A 374 3.05 19.49 31.90
C TRP A 374 3.91 19.21 30.65
N LEU A 375 3.62 19.83 29.52
CA LEU A 375 4.43 19.75 28.29
C LEU A 375 5.67 20.66 28.32
N GLU A 376 5.79 21.55 29.31
CA GLU A 376 6.92 22.46 29.51
C GLU A 376 7.86 21.97 30.63
N GLU A 377 7.35 21.31 31.67
CA GLU A 377 8.12 20.79 32.82
C GLU A 377 9.13 19.66 32.48
N ASN A 378 9.04 19.07 31.29
CA ASN A 378 9.99 18.10 30.74
C ASN A 378 10.26 16.79 31.51
N ASN A 379 9.47 16.46 32.52
CA ASN A 379 9.61 15.23 33.29
C ASN A 379 8.90 14.05 32.62
N ASN A 380 9.62 13.27 31.80
CA ASN A 380 9.17 12.01 31.16
C ASN A 380 7.67 12.00 30.88
N THR A 381 7.20 12.96 30.08
CA THR A 381 5.79 13.32 30.04
C THR A 381 4.94 12.20 29.42
N PHE A 382 4.23 11.49 30.29
CA PHE A 382 3.26 10.47 29.92
C PHE A 382 1.91 10.88 30.50
N VAL A 383 1.06 11.45 29.63
CA VAL A 383 -0.22 12.01 30.03
C VAL A 383 -1.34 11.09 29.57
N VAL A 384 -2.24 10.73 30.47
CA VAL A 384 -3.47 10.00 30.15
C VAL A 384 -4.66 10.92 30.39
N ILE A 385 -5.36 11.26 29.31
CA ILE A 385 -6.60 12.02 29.36
C ILE A 385 -7.74 11.04 29.31
N ARG A 386 -8.37 10.86 30.47
CA ARG A 386 -9.53 10.02 30.65
C ARG A 386 -10.79 10.87 30.54
N GLY A 387 -11.75 10.41 29.77
CA GLY A 387 -13.06 11.05 29.71
C GLY A 387 -13.99 10.25 28.85
N PRO A 388 -15.29 10.20 29.13
CA PRO A 388 -16.14 9.27 28.41
C PRO A 388 -16.58 9.89 27.05
N ARG A 389 -17.23 9.10 26.17
CA ARG A 389 -17.48 9.50 24.77
C ARG A 389 -18.22 10.81 24.68
N GLY A 390 -17.73 11.74 23.85
CA GLY A 390 -18.37 13.05 23.70
C GLY A 390 -17.96 14.08 24.75
N SER A 391 -17.00 13.77 25.61
CA SER A 391 -16.42 14.77 26.52
C SER A 391 -15.50 15.78 25.81
N GLY A 392 -15.31 15.75 24.48
CA GLY A 392 -14.49 16.73 23.77
C GLY A 392 -12.97 16.59 23.94
N LYS A 393 -12.47 15.42 24.35
CA LYS A 393 -11.03 15.12 24.55
C LYS A 393 -10.16 15.49 23.35
N HIS A 394 -10.58 15.05 22.17
CA HIS A 394 -9.85 15.26 20.93
C HIS A 394 -9.68 16.75 20.65
N ASP A 395 -10.79 17.50 20.69
CA ASP A 395 -10.79 18.95 20.46
C ASP A 395 -9.95 19.66 21.53
N LEU A 396 -9.99 19.23 22.79
CA LEU A 396 -9.22 19.84 23.88
C LEU A 396 -7.72 19.77 23.60
N VAL A 397 -7.24 18.60 23.20
CA VAL A 397 -5.82 18.40 22.90
C VAL A 397 -5.43 19.04 21.58
N MET A 398 -6.09 18.65 20.48
CA MET A 398 -5.65 19.02 19.13
C MET A 398 -5.90 20.49 18.81
N GLN A 399 -7.04 21.03 19.24
CA GLN A 399 -7.38 22.43 19.00
C GLN A 399 -6.77 23.28 20.11
N HIS A 400 -7.19 23.13 21.36
CA HIS A 400 -6.86 24.15 22.38
C HIS A 400 -5.47 24.04 22.99
N THR A 401 -4.87 22.85 23.00
CA THR A 401 -3.56 22.62 23.61
C THR A 401 -2.43 22.68 22.59
N LEU A 402 -2.61 22.02 21.43
CA LEU A 402 -1.54 21.77 20.46
C LEU A 402 -1.57 22.67 19.21
N GLN A 403 -2.55 23.57 19.04
CA GLN A 403 -2.65 24.46 17.85
C GLN A 403 -1.35 25.20 17.52
N ASN A 404 -0.62 25.65 18.54
CA ASN A 404 0.60 26.45 18.37
C ASN A 404 1.89 25.60 18.29
N ARG A 405 1.80 24.27 18.39
CA ARG A 405 2.98 23.39 18.29
C ARG A 405 3.12 22.85 16.86
N ALA A 406 4.33 22.99 16.31
CA ALA A 406 4.62 22.59 14.93
C ALA A 406 4.74 21.07 14.73
N ASN A 407 5.26 20.34 15.74
CA ASN A 407 5.60 18.93 15.62
C ASN A 407 4.58 18.06 16.37
N VAL A 408 3.54 17.58 15.67
CA VAL A 408 2.48 16.76 16.28
C VAL A 408 2.21 15.52 15.43
N LEU A 409 2.19 14.35 16.09
CA LEU A 409 1.77 13.10 15.47
C LEU A 409 0.45 12.64 16.09
N TYR A 410 -0.62 12.61 15.31
CA TYR A 410 -1.92 12.10 15.73
C TYR A 410 -2.15 10.68 15.21
N LEU A 411 -2.41 9.73 16.12
CA LEU A 411 -2.69 8.33 15.83
C LEU A 411 -4.08 7.95 16.32
N ASP A 412 -4.87 7.39 15.42
CA ASP A 412 -6.23 6.92 15.71
C ASP A 412 -6.30 5.39 15.75
N CYS A 413 -6.35 4.82 16.95
CA CYS A 413 -6.37 3.37 17.16
C CYS A 413 -7.59 2.69 16.53
N ASP A 414 -8.74 3.36 16.50
CA ASP A 414 -9.99 2.78 16.02
C ASP A 414 -9.93 2.46 14.50
N LYS A 415 -9.24 3.31 13.73
CA LYS A 415 -8.98 3.06 12.29
C LYS A 415 -8.04 1.88 12.04
N LEU A 416 -7.13 1.61 12.97
CA LEU A 416 -6.23 0.46 12.91
C LEU A 416 -6.96 -0.83 13.29
N ILE A 417 -7.86 -0.75 14.27
CA ILE A 417 -8.51 -1.95 14.80
C ILE A 417 -9.63 -2.45 13.90
N LYS A 418 -10.41 -1.52 13.33
CA LYS A 418 -11.55 -1.86 12.45
C LYS A 418 -11.14 -2.48 11.10
N SER A 419 -9.86 -2.51 10.75
CA SER A 419 -9.42 -3.16 9.51
C SER A 419 -9.45 -4.68 9.62
N ARG A 420 -10.25 -5.32 8.78
CA ARG A 420 -10.41 -6.78 8.74
C ARG A 420 -9.33 -7.53 7.93
N THR A 421 -8.60 -6.85 7.06
CA THR A 421 -7.59 -7.46 6.17
C THR A 421 -6.20 -6.88 6.43
N ASP A 422 -5.18 -7.71 6.40
CA ASP A 422 -3.80 -7.31 6.75
C ASP A 422 -3.25 -6.22 5.82
N PRO A 423 -3.41 -6.27 4.48
CA PRO A 423 -2.97 -5.18 3.61
C PRO A 423 -3.66 -3.83 3.91
N LYS A 424 -4.93 -3.87 4.33
CA LYS A 424 -5.69 -2.68 4.70
C LYS A 424 -5.27 -2.16 6.07
N PHE A 425 -5.00 -3.05 7.02
CA PHE A 425 -4.42 -2.73 8.31
C PHE A 425 -3.08 -2.00 8.14
N LEU A 426 -2.16 -2.60 7.40
CA LEU A 426 -0.83 -2.05 7.15
C LEU A 426 -0.88 -0.72 6.41
N LYS A 427 -1.77 -0.58 5.41
CA LYS A 427 -2.00 0.70 4.73
C LYS A 427 -2.56 1.77 5.67
N ASN A 428 -3.47 1.41 6.56
CA ASN A 428 -4.02 2.33 7.57
C ASN A 428 -2.92 2.74 8.57
N ALA A 429 -2.15 1.78 9.12
CA ALA A 429 -1.01 2.04 9.99
C ALA A 429 0.01 2.97 9.35
N ALA A 430 0.39 2.68 8.11
CA ALA A 430 1.28 3.51 7.33
C ALA A 430 0.74 4.93 7.13
N SER A 431 -0.56 5.09 6.83
CA SER A 431 -1.16 6.41 6.66
C SER A 431 -1.23 7.25 7.95
N GLN A 432 -1.37 6.59 9.10
CA GLN A 432 -1.37 7.23 10.42
C GLN A 432 0.03 7.70 10.79
N LEU A 433 1.03 6.83 10.63
CA LEU A 433 2.44 7.13 10.94
C LEU A 433 3.12 8.04 9.90
N GLY A 434 2.60 8.11 8.68
CA GLY A 434 3.28 8.76 7.56
C GLY A 434 4.32 7.87 6.88
N TYR A 435 4.27 6.56 7.10
CA TYR A 435 5.20 5.58 6.54
C TYR A 435 4.91 5.34 5.05
N PHE A 436 5.75 5.86 4.15
CA PHE A 436 5.60 5.68 2.70
C PHE A 436 6.99 5.61 2.05
N PRO A 437 7.24 4.71 1.06
CA PRO A 437 6.28 3.80 0.42
C PRO A 437 6.04 2.51 1.19
N ILE A 438 4.80 2.01 1.09
CA ILE A 438 4.39 0.69 1.55
C ILE A 438 3.99 -0.19 0.37
N PHE A 439 4.42 -1.46 0.40
CA PHE A 439 4.16 -2.43 -0.66
C PHE A 439 3.46 -3.68 -0.08
N PRO A 440 2.15 -3.64 0.17
CA PRO A 440 1.44 -4.75 0.81
C PRO A 440 1.42 -6.06 0.00
N TRP A 441 1.80 -6.02 -1.29
CA TRP A 441 1.88 -7.20 -2.15
C TRP A 441 3.15 -8.03 -1.93
N ILE A 442 4.19 -7.47 -1.31
CA ILE A 442 5.46 -8.17 -1.09
C ILE A 442 5.23 -9.45 -0.27
N ASP A 443 4.30 -9.43 0.68
CA ASP A 443 3.99 -10.58 1.53
C ASP A 443 3.37 -11.75 0.77
N SER A 444 2.58 -11.44 -0.25
CA SER A 444 2.05 -12.47 -1.15
C SER A 444 3.17 -13.11 -1.98
N VAL A 445 4.20 -12.33 -2.33
CA VAL A 445 5.36 -12.83 -3.10
C VAL A 445 6.32 -13.60 -2.20
N THR A 446 6.62 -13.13 -0.99
CA THR A 446 7.48 -13.83 -0.03
C THR A 446 6.85 -15.11 0.48
N GLY A 447 5.52 -15.15 0.66
CA GLY A 447 4.80 -16.39 0.98
C GLY A 447 4.91 -17.44 -0.13
N VAL A 448 4.78 -17.04 -1.40
CA VAL A 448 5.01 -17.94 -2.55
C VAL A 448 6.47 -18.37 -2.63
N LEU A 449 7.41 -17.47 -2.31
CA LEU A 449 8.83 -17.79 -2.26
C LEU A 449 9.13 -18.81 -1.16
N ASP A 450 8.58 -18.64 0.04
CA ASP A 450 8.72 -19.59 1.14
C ASP A 450 8.21 -20.97 0.73
N LEU A 451 7.06 -21.05 0.05
CA LEU A 451 6.52 -22.30 -0.49
C LEU A 451 7.40 -22.89 -1.61
N THR A 452 7.96 -22.04 -2.47
CA THR A 452 8.83 -22.45 -3.58
C THR A 452 10.15 -23.00 -3.04
N VAL A 453 10.78 -22.31 -2.08
CA VAL A 453 12.02 -22.76 -1.46
C VAL A 453 11.76 -23.99 -0.61
N GLN A 454 10.64 -24.06 0.12
CA GLN A 454 10.23 -25.28 0.83
C GLN A 454 10.02 -26.45 -0.14
N GLY A 455 9.42 -26.23 -1.31
CA GLY A 455 9.26 -27.25 -2.35
C GLY A 455 10.58 -27.71 -2.98
N LEU A 456 11.57 -26.81 -3.07
CA LEU A 456 12.88 -27.10 -3.69
C LEU A 456 13.92 -27.66 -2.71
N THR A 457 13.83 -27.31 -1.42
CA THR A 457 14.84 -27.61 -0.40
C THR A 457 14.33 -28.46 0.77
N GLY A 458 13.01 -28.59 0.91
CA GLY A 458 12.38 -29.26 2.05
C GLY A 458 12.36 -28.42 3.34
N GLN A 459 12.91 -27.20 3.34
CA GLN A 459 12.97 -26.32 4.52
C GLN A 459 12.16 -25.05 4.30
N LYS A 460 11.40 -24.64 5.32
CA LYS A 460 10.75 -23.32 5.34
C LYS A 460 11.79 -22.24 5.59
N THR A 461 11.80 -21.22 4.75
CA THR A 461 12.77 -20.12 4.82
C THR A 461 12.38 -19.00 5.79
N GLY A 462 11.11 -18.91 6.19
CA GLY A 462 10.65 -17.92 7.18
C GLY A 462 10.81 -16.47 6.70
N LEU A 463 10.73 -16.23 5.39
CA LEU A 463 10.88 -14.90 4.77
C LEU A 463 9.57 -14.10 4.80
N SER A 464 8.43 -14.77 5.00
CA SER A 464 7.15 -14.11 5.24
C SER A 464 7.12 -13.51 6.65
N GLU A 465 7.06 -12.19 6.72
CA GLU A 465 6.95 -11.44 7.96
C GLU A 465 5.49 -11.42 8.45
N THR A 466 5.27 -11.47 9.76
CA THR A 466 3.91 -11.32 10.31
C THR A 466 3.45 -9.86 10.30
N LYS A 467 2.13 -9.64 10.26
CA LYS A 467 1.55 -8.29 10.32
C LYS A 467 1.99 -7.52 11.59
N GLU A 468 2.17 -8.22 12.70
CA GLU A 468 2.64 -7.64 13.96
C GLU A 468 4.09 -7.14 13.85
N SER A 469 4.97 -7.95 13.27
CA SER A 469 6.39 -7.60 13.08
C SER A 469 6.55 -6.42 12.13
N GLN A 470 5.77 -6.38 11.04
CA GLN A 470 5.77 -5.24 10.13
C GLN A 470 5.30 -3.95 10.79
N PHE A 471 4.24 -4.03 11.60
CA PHE A 471 3.77 -2.87 12.35
C PHE A 471 4.84 -2.37 13.32
N ARG A 472 5.52 -3.29 14.03
CA ARG A 472 6.65 -2.95 14.90
C ARG A 472 7.79 -2.29 14.12
N ASN A 473 8.14 -2.77 12.93
CA ASN A 473 9.15 -2.15 12.08
C ASN A 473 8.77 -0.73 11.65
N MET A 474 7.50 -0.47 11.35
CA MET A 474 7.00 0.88 11.09
C MET A 474 7.15 1.79 12.31
N LEU A 475 6.85 1.28 13.51
CA LEU A 475 7.02 2.01 14.78
C LEU A 475 8.50 2.26 15.12
N THR A 476 9.40 1.31 14.83
CA THR A 476 10.85 1.51 15.01
C THR A 476 11.37 2.60 14.07
N THR A 477 10.92 2.59 12.80
CA THR A 477 11.29 3.63 11.82
C THR A 477 10.75 5.00 12.24
N SER A 478 9.52 5.05 12.78
CA SER A 478 8.96 6.30 13.29
C SER A 478 9.70 6.81 14.52
N LEU A 479 10.16 5.92 15.41
CA LEU A 479 10.99 6.27 16.57
C LEU A 479 12.31 6.93 16.13
N MET A 480 12.98 6.38 15.12
CA MET A 480 14.20 6.99 14.55
C MET A 480 13.93 8.39 13.97
N SER A 481 12.82 8.53 13.25
CA SER A 481 12.38 9.80 12.67
C SER A 481 12.06 10.84 13.75
N ILE A 482 11.36 10.42 14.81
CA ILE A 482 11.01 11.27 15.98
C ILE A 482 12.27 11.75 16.69
N ARG A 483 13.24 10.85 16.95
CA ARG A 483 14.53 11.21 17.54
C ARG A 483 15.26 12.25 16.70
N ARG A 484 15.26 12.09 15.37
CA ARG A 484 15.90 13.04 14.44
C ARG A 484 15.22 14.41 14.42
N ILE A 485 13.89 14.47 14.56
CA ILE A 485 13.15 15.73 14.72
C ILE A 485 13.53 16.43 16.03
N ALA A 486 13.52 15.69 17.14
CA ALA A 486 13.84 16.24 18.46
C ALA A 486 15.29 16.78 18.53
N LEU A 487 16.23 16.12 17.87
CA LEU A 487 17.65 16.50 17.82
C LEU A 487 18.01 17.41 16.64
N LYS A 488 17.05 17.98 15.91
CA LYS A 488 17.32 18.76 14.69
C LYS A 488 18.24 19.97 14.91
N ASN A 489 18.13 20.62 16.07
CA ASN A 489 18.94 21.80 16.42
C ASN A 489 20.08 21.46 17.40
N TYR A 490 20.25 20.18 17.75
CA TYR A 490 21.28 19.73 18.67
C TYR A 490 22.67 19.83 18.03
N LYS A 491 23.65 20.27 18.82
CA LYS A 491 25.07 20.29 18.46
C LYS A 491 25.85 19.68 19.61
N ALA A 492 26.64 18.64 19.32
CA ALA A 492 27.44 17.96 20.33
C ALA A 492 28.50 18.87 20.98
N PHE A 493 29.04 19.83 20.23
CA PHE A 493 30.03 20.78 20.72
C PHE A 493 29.49 22.20 20.56
N VAL A 494 29.29 22.89 21.69
CA VAL A 494 28.86 24.28 21.72
C VAL A 494 30.07 25.16 22.06
N PRO A 495 30.46 26.11 21.18
CA PRO A 495 31.51 27.06 21.48
C PRO A 495 31.01 28.06 22.53
N THR A 496 31.61 28.04 23.71
CA THR A 496 31.44 29.07 24.75
C THR A 496 32.73 29.90 24.78
N GLY A 497 32.68 31.18 25.17
CA GLY A 497 33.79 32.13 25.03
C GLY A 497 35.17 31.67 25.55
N ASP A 498 35.21 30.70 26.48
CA ASP A 498 36.44 30.13 27.07
C ASP A 498 36.71 28.65 26.67
N GLY A 499 35.96 28.04 25.74
CA GLY A 499 36.21 26.66 25.27
C GLY A 499 35.02 25.95 24.62
N THR A 500 35.19 24.66 24.28
CA THR A 500 34.12 23.80 23.76
C THR A 500 33.56 22.91 24.88
N VAL A 501 32.25 23.01 25.14
CA VAL A 501 31.55 22.12 26.09
C VAL A 501 30.88 20.99 25.30
N ASN A 502 31.10 19.74 25.73
CA ASN A 502 30.41 18.58 25.19
C ASN A 502 29.06 18.43 25.92
N VAL A 503 27.97 18.65 25.20
CA VAL A 503 26.60 18.54 25.73
C VAL A 503 26.05 17.17 25.35
N LYS A 504 25.49 16.41 26.29
CA LYS A 504 24.84 15.13 25.97
C LYS A 504 23.47 15.38 25.33
N GLU A 505 23.03 14.45 24.48
CA GLU A 505 21.69 14.51 23.86
C GLU A 505 20.58 14.60 24.91
N GLU A 506 20.69 13.84 26.00
CA GLU A 506 19.72 13.82 27.10
C GLU A 506 19.62 15.17 27.79
N ASP A 507 20.75 15.83 28.07
CA ASP A 507 20.80 17.14 28.74
C ASP A 507 20.18 18.22 27.85
N TYR A 508 20.50 18.21 26.55
CA TYR A 508 19.88 19.12 25.58
C TYR A 508 18.36 18.92 25.52
N LEU A 509 17.90 17.67 25.46
CA LEU A 509 16.48 17.35 25.43
C LEU A 509 15.78 17.72 26.74
N GLN A 510 16.48 17.73 27.89
CA GLN A 510 15.95 18.22 29.18
C GLN A 510 15.81 19.75 29.23
N GLN A 511 16.65 20.49 28.50
CA GLN A 511 16.59 21.95 28.45
C GLN A 511 15.62 22.48 27.39
N HIS A 512 15.34 21.69 26.35
CA HIS A 512 14.47 22.07 25.23
C HIS A 512 13.22 21.18 25.09
N PRO A 513 12.26 21.24 26.03
CA PRO A 513 10.98 20.53 25.91
C PRO A 513 10.20 20.92 24.64
N GLU A 514 10.32 22.16 24.16
CA GLU A 514 9.68 22.66 22.95
C GLU A 514 10.16 21.99 21.66
N ALA A 515 11.38 21.43 21.66
CA ALA A 515 11.92 20.71 20.50
C ALA A 515 11.27 19.33 20.31
N LYS A 516 10.68 18.77 21.37
CA LYS A 516 10.12 17.43 21.37
C LYS A 516 8.77 17.38 20.64
N PRO A 517 8.59 16.45 19.69
CA PRO A 517 7.29 16.22 19.10
C PRO A 517 6.29 15.71 20.15
N VAL A 518 5.02 16.08 19.97
CA VAL A 518 3.91 15.57 20.79
C VAL A 518 3.19 14.49 20.01
N ILE A 519 3.02 13.32 20.63
CA ILE A 519 2.37 12.15 20.04
C ILE A 519 1.06 11.93 20.77
N VAL A 520 -0.04 12.01 20.02
CA VAL A 520 -1.39 11.84 20.54
C VAL A 520 -1.93 10.50 20.06
N ILE A 521 -2.18 9.58 21.00
CA ILE A 521 -2.78 8.27 20.73
C ILE A 521 -4.23 8.32 21.16
N ASP A 522 -5.14 8.38 20.19
CA ASP A 522 -6.57 8.50 20.41
C ASP A 522 -7.28 7.15 20.41
N ARG A 523 -8.41 7.08 21.12
CA ARG A 523 -9.30 5.91 21.26
C ARG A 523 -8.55 4.64 21.68
N PHE A 524 -7.69 4.76 22.69
CA PHE A 524 -6.96 3.61 23.22
C PHE A 524 -7.88 2.77 24.13
N GLU A 525 -8.60 1.79 23.56
CA GLU A 525 -9.67 1.01 24.21
C GLU A 525 -9.52 -0.52 24.06
N GLY A 526 -9.27 -1.23 25.15
CA GLY A 526 -8.78 -2.61 25.11
C GLY A 526 -9.67 -3.77 24.61
N LYS A 527 -10.71 -3.56 23.78
CA LYS A 527 -11.70 -4.60 23.43
C LYS A 527 -11.72 -5.01 21.95
N SER A 528 -10.61 -5.51 21.42
CA SER A 528 -10.62 -6.13 20.08
C SER A 528 -9.80 -7.40 20.00
N GLU A 529 -10.41 -8.49 19.50
CA GLU A 529 -9.76 -9.80 19.37
C GLU A 529 -8.83 -9.89 18.14
N ILE A 530 -9.20 -9.29 17.00
CA ILE A 530 -8.51 -9.51 15.71
C ILE A 530 -7.17 -8.76 15.60
N ASN A 531 -7.09 -7.55 16.16
CA ASN A 531 -5.90 -6.67 16.12
C ASN A 531 -5.52 -6.14 17.52
N GLY A 532 -5.81 -6.92 18.57
CA GLY A 532 -5.53 -6.51 19.96
C GLY A 532 -4.06 -6.23 20.28
N PHE A 533 -3.14 -6.82 19.52
CA PHE A 533 -1.69 -6.61 19.66
C PHE A 533 -1.29 -5.14 19.47
N VAL A 534 -2.04 -4.36 18.67
CA VAL A 534 -1.75 -2.95 18.37
C VAL A 534 -1.63 -2.13 19.66
N TYR A 535 -2.48 -2.40 20.64
CA TYR A 535 -2.44 -1.69 21.91
C TYR A 535 -1.16 -1.95 22.69
N LYS A 536 -0.71 -3.21 22.71
CA LYS A 536 0.54 -3.57 23.38
C LYS A 536 1.74 -2.93 22.66
N GLU A 537 1.83 -3.09 21.35
CA GLU A 537 2.93 -2.53 20.54
C GLU A 537 2.98 -1.00 20.63
N LEU A 538 1.83 -0.30 20.63
CA LEU A 538 1.78 1.16 20.83
C LEU A 538 2.16 1.57 22.24
N SER A 539 1.81 0.79 23.26
CA SER A 539 2.18 1.05 24.66
C SER A 539 3.68 0.88 24.87
N ASP A 540 4.25 -0.20 24.32
CA ASP A 540 5.69 -0.48 24.37
C ASP A 540 6.47 0.58 23.58
N TRP A 541 5.99 0.97 22.40
CA TRP A 541 6.60 2.04 21.61
C TRP A 541 6.54 3.41 22.31
N ALA A 542 5.38 3.77 22.89
CA ALA A 542 5.24 4.98 23.69
C ALA A 542 6.16 4.97 24.92
N ALA A 543 6.30 3.82 25.58
CA ALA A 543 7.22 3.63 26.69
C ALA A 543 8.67 3.91 26.27
N MET A 544 9.11 3.38 25.13
CA MET A 544 10.45 3.64 24.58
C MET A 544 10.67 5.13 24.30
N LEU A 545 9.69 5.82 23.70
CA LEU A 545 9.79 7.25 23.40
C LEU A 545 9.94 8.11 24.65
N VAL A 546 9.20 7.80 25.71
CA VAL A 546 9.26 8.51 26.99
C VAL A 546 10.53 8.18 27.77
N GLN A 547 10.95 6.90 27.81
CA GLN A 547 12.19 6.48 28.46
C GLN A 547 13.43 7.09 27.79
N MET A 548 13.44 7.21 26.46
CA MET A 548 14.50 7.91 25.72
C MET A 548 14.40 9.44 25.79
N ASN A 549 13.34 9.97 26.42
CA ASN A 549 13.07 11.39 26.58
C ASN A 549 13.02 12.20 25.26
N ILE A 550 12.59 11.57 24.16
CA ILE A 550 12.57 12.18 22.82
C ILE A 550 11.23 12.78 22.40
N ALA A 551 10.12 12.42 23.06
CA ALA A 551 8.79 12.90 22.71
C ALA A 551 7.87 13.01 23.93
N HIS A 552 6.85 13.85 23.83
CA HIS A 552 5.75 13.88 24.78
C HIS A 552 4.61 12.97 24.29
N VAL A 553 4.10 12.07 25.14
CA VAL A 553 3.02 11.16 24.73
C VAL A 553 1.74 11.43 25.51
N ILE A 554 0.63 11.60 24.78
CA ILE A 554 -0.71 11.83 25.31
C ILE A 554 -1.64 10.71 24.85
N PHE A 555 -2.20 9.95 25.80
CA PHE A 555 -3.21 8.94 25.54
C PHE A 555 -4.61 9.50 25.79
N LEU A 556 -5.52 9.36 24.82
CA LEU A 556 -6.93 9.65 25.01
C LEU A 556 -7.69 8.34 25.21
N THR A 557 -8.26 8.16 26.40
CA THR A 557 -8.95 6.93 26.78
C THR A 557 -10.34 7.23 27.31
N GLU A 558 -11.24 6.26 27.20
CA GLU A 558 -12.59 6.34 27.77
C GLU A 558 -12.69 5.62 29.10
N THR A 559 -11.98 4.49 29.22
CA THR A 559 -12.07 3.55 30.33
C THR A 559 -10.82 3.57 31.20
N VAL A 560 -10.94 3.03 32.41
CA VAL A 560 -9.81 2.87 33.35
C VAL A 560 -8.92 1.71 32.98
N ALA A 561 -9.48 0.67 32.34
CA ALA A 561 -8.74 -0.52 31.92
C ALA A 561 -7.47 -0.20 31.12
N SER A 562 -7.46 0.90 30.37
CA SER A 562 -6.29 1.34 29.62
C SER A 562 -5.07 1.60 30.51
N ASN A 563 -5.27 2.15 31.71
CA ASN A 563 -4.16 2.41 32.65
C ASN A 563 -3.45 1.13 33.09
N GLN A 564 -4.19 0.03 33.31
CA GLN A 564 -3.59 -1.26 33.68
C GLN A 564 -2.62 -1.75 32.60
N ARG A 565 -2.98 -1.63 31.33
CA ARG A 565 -2.11 -2.02 30.21
C ARG A 565 -0.91 -1.10 30.04
N LEU A 566 -1.12 0.22 30.20
CA LEU A 566 -0.01 1.17 30.15
C LEU A 566 0.98 0.92 31.30
N SER A 567 0.50 0.52 32.49
CA SER A 567 1.35 0.11 33.62
C SER A 567 2.14 -1.17 33.36
N GLU A 568 1.70 -2.07 32.48
CA GLU A 568 2.50 -3.24 32.07
C GLU A 568 3.74 -2.82 31.28
N SER A 569 3.62 -1.84 30.39
CA SER A 569 4.73 -1.30 29.58
C SER A 569 5.60 -0.29 30.35
N LEU A 570 5.02 0.43 31.32
CA LEU A 570 5.70 1.42 32.17
C LEU A 570 5.39 1.19 33.67
N PRO A 571 5.97 0.15 34.30
CA PRO A 571 5.65 -0.20 35.68
C PRO A 571 6.20 0.79 36.71
N ASN A 572 7.33 1.43 36.42
CA ASN A 572 8.06 2.27 37.39
C ASN A 572 7.67 3.76 37.32
N GLN A 573 6.66 4.13 36.53
CA GLN A 573 6.34 5.53 36.26
C GLN A 573 4.90 5.87 36.67
N VAL A 574 4.73 6.98 37.38
CA VAL A 574 3.42 7.52 37.72
C VAL A 574 2.87 8.33 36.53
N PHE A 575 1.69 7.97 36.05
CA PHE A 575 1.05 8.65 34.93
C PHE A 575 0.37 9.96 35.38
N LYS A 576 0.58 11.04 34.62
CA LYS A 576 -0.20 12.28 34.79
C LYS A 576 -1.60 12.03 34.23
N ASN A 577 -2.60 11.93 35.10
CA ASN A 577 -3.98 11.66 34.70
C ASN A 577 -4.80 12.96 34.69
N LEU A 578 -5.46 13.25 33.57
CA LEU A 578 -6.40 14.37 33.44
C LEU A 578 -7.80 13.82 33.17
N ILE A 579 -8.74 14.11 34.05
CA ILE A 579 -10.10 13.60 33.95
C ILE A 579 -11.00 14.69 33.34
N LEU A 580 -11.61 14.40 32.19
CA LEU A 580 -12.66 15.21 31.59
C LEU A 580 -14.04 14.69 32.01
N SER A 581 -14.72 15.53 32.77
CA SER A 581 -16.12 15.40 33.14
C SER A 581 -17.03 15.98 32.05
N ASP A 582 -18.32 15.71 32.19
CA ASP A 582 -19.36 16.36 31.40
C ASP A 582 -19.41 17.86 31.71
N ALA A 583 -19.98 18.65 30.80
CA ALA A 583 -20.13 20.10 30.98
C ALA A 583 -21.11 20.42 32.13
N SER A 584 -20.96 21.60 32.74
CA SER A 584 -21.95 22.09 33.72
C SER A 584 -23.32 22.32 33.10
N LYS A 585 -24.35 22.40 33.96
CA LYS A 585 -25.73 22.65 33.53
C LYS A 585 -25.84 23.97 32.75
N GLU A 586 -25.17 25.02 33.22
CA GLU A 586 -25.16 26.35 32.60
C GLU A 586 -24.54 26.34 31.20
N ASN A 587 -23.36 25.71 31.06
CA ASN A 587 -22.69 25.62 29.77
C ASN A 587 -23.46 24.76 28.76
N SER A 588 -24.08 23.69 29.25
CA SER A 588 -24.92 22.81 28.44
C SER A 588 -26.15 23.55 27.92
N ARG A 589 -26.80 24.33 28.78
CA ARG A 589 -27.92 25.20 28.43
C ARG A 589 -27.52 26.23 27.40
N ASN A 590 -26.44 26.98 27.64
CA ASN A 590 -25.97 28.01 26.70
C ASN A 590 -25.61 27.42 25.34
N TYR A 591 -24.98 26.24 25.31
CA TYR A 591 -24.70 25.53 24.07
C TYR A 591 -25.99 25.19 23.31
N VAL A 592 -26.96 24.57 23.98
CA VAL A 592 -28.23 24.15 23.33
C VAL A 592 -29.00 25.36 22.83
N LEU A 593 -29.11 26.42 23.63
CA LEU A 593 -29.76 27.67 23.22
C LEU A 593 -29.08 28.29 22.00
N SER A 594 -27.74 28.39 22.01
CA SER A 594 -26.98 28.93 20.87
C SER A 594 -27.17 28.11 19.58
N GLN A 595 -27.32 26.79 19.72
CA GLN A 595 -27.52 25.90 18.59
C GLN A 595 -28.95 25.93 18.06
N LEU A 596 -29.93 26.17 18.93
CA LEU A 596 -31.35 26.25 18.56
C LEU A 596 -31.78 27.66 18.14
N GLU A 597 -30.99 28.70 18.40
CA GLU A 597 -31.30 30.10 18.11
C GLU A 597 -31.80 30.32 16.67
N ASP A 598 -31.02 29.92 15.65
CA ASP A 598 -31.40 30.05 14.24
C ASP A 598 -32.68 29.26 13.89
N TYR A 599 -32.88 28.10 14.53
CA TYR A 599 -34.07 27.25 14.33
C TYR A 599 -35.33 27.86 14.95
N LEU A 600 -35.21 28.35 16.19
CA LEU A 600 -36.30 28.98 16.93
C LEU A 600 -36.71 30.29 16.26
N TYR A 601 -35.75 31.07 15.77
CA TYR A 601 -36.02 32.26 14.95
C TYR A 601 -36.88 31.93 13.73
N TYR A 602 -36.48 30.94 12.92
CA TYR A 602 -37.21 30.57 11.71
C TYR A 602 -38.59 29.99 12.01
N ASN A 603 -38.69 29.13 13.03
CA ASN A 603 -39.96 28.52 13.44
C ASN A 603 -40.98 29.57 13.90
N LYS A 604 -40.55 30.56 14.69
CA LYS A 604 -41.41 31.69 15.11
C LYS A 604 -41.83 32.57 13.93
N LYS A 605 -40.92 32.85 12.99
CA LYS A 605 -41.23 33.58 11.75
C LYS A 605 -42.27 32.83 10.89
N VAL A 606 -42.18 31.50 10.80
CA VAL A 606 -43.17 30.67 10.08
C VAL A 606 -44.53 30.64 10.79
N LYS A 607 -44.56 30.63 12.12
CA LYS A 607 -45.79 30.66 12.93
C LYS A 607 -46.47 32.04 13.00
N GLY A 608 -45.85 33.08 12.43
CA GLY A 608 -46.39 34.45 12.44
C GLY A 608 -46.34 35.13 13.81
N GLU A 609 -45.44 34.68 14.69
CA GLU A 609 -45.21 35.32 16.00
C GLU A 609 -44.32 36.57 15.81
N ASN A 610 -44.56 37.63 16.61
CA ASN A 610 -43.80 38.89 16.51
C ASN A 610 -42.31 38.65 16.84
N VAL A 611 -41.45 38.78 15.83
CA VAL A 611 -40.00 38.78 15.97
C VAL A 611 -39.51 40.20 15.74
N ASN A 612 -38.78 40.78 16.69
CA ASN A 612 -38.21 42.11 16.53
C ASN A 612 -37.04 42.04 15.53
N GLU A 613 -37.28 42.47 14.29
CA GLU A 613 -36.21 42.68 13.31
C GLU A 613 -35.46 43.96 13.70
N THR A 614 -34.16 43.87 14.01
CA THR A 614 -33.30 45.07 14.13
C THR A 614 -33.11 45.65 12.74
N GLU A 615 -33.85 46.71 12.42
CA GLU A 615 -33.63 47.54 11.24
C GLU A 615 -32.29 48.27 11.37
N ASN A 616 -31.39 48.08 10.41
CA ASN A 616 -30.52 49.09 9.79
C ASN A 616 -29.50 48.40 8.86
N GLY A 617 -29.85 48.31 7.58
CA GLY A 617 -28.91 48.08 6.49
C GLY A 617 -28.78 49.37 5.67
N GLU A 618 -27.73 50.15 5.90
CA GLU A 618 -27.31 51.17 4.94
C GLU A 618 -26.48 50.51 3.82
N GLU A 619 -26.96 50.65 2.59
CA GLU A 619 -26.24 50.36 1.36
C GLU A 619 -25.03 51.31 1.23
N LEU A 620 -23.80 50.78 1.20
CA LEU A 620 -22.64 51.53 0.73
C LEU A 620 -21.74 50.69 -0.18
N ASN A 621 -21.54 51.27 -1.36
CA ASN A 621 -20.82 50.84 -2.56
C ASN A 621 -19.45 50.17 -2.34
N GLU A 622 -19.18 49.16 -3.16
CA GLU A 622 -17.87 48.54 -3.39
C GLU A 622 -16.84 49.55 -3.93
N LYS A 623 -15.66 49.59 -3.31
CA LYS A 623 -14.35 49.76 -3.95
C LYS A 623 -13.19 49.38 -3.01
N ASP A 624 -12.42 48.41 -3.48
CA ASP A 624 -10.97 48.16 -3.35
C ASP A 624 -10.28 47.94 -1.98
N ASP A 625 -9.85 46.67 -1.82
CA ASP A 625 -8.47 46.19 -1.66
C ASP A 625 -7.63 46.64 -0.45
N SER A 626 -7.51 45.77 0.55
CA SER A 626 -6.24 45.34 1.17
C SER A 626 -6.49 44.34 2.30
N GLY A 627 -5.70 43.27 2.31
CA GLY A 627 -5.82 42.14 3.22
C GLY A 627 -5.40 42.48 4.65
N ASP A 628 -6.40 42.47 5.53
CA ASP A 628 -6.27 42.04 6.93
C ASP A 628 -7.67 41.62 7.38
N SER A 629 -7.90 40.33 7.65
CA SER A 629 -9.22 39.80 8.00
C SER A 629 -9.53 40.12 9.46
N VAL A 630 -9.97 41.35 9.72
CA VAL A 630 -10.65 41.74 10.95
C VAL A 630 -12.11 41.28 10.85
N ASP A 631 -12.48 40.32 11.69
CA ASP A 631 -13.82 39.76 11.86
C ASP A 631 -14.89 40.85 12.01
N LYS A 632 -15.69 41.07 10.96
CA LYS A 632 -16.99 41.76 11.07
C LYS A 632 -18.01 40.76 11.60
N GLY A 633 -18.16 40.71 12.92
CA GLY A 633 -19.23 39.97 13.58
C GLY A 633 -20.60 40.54 13.22
N THR A 634 -21.35 39.82 12.40
CA THR A 634 -22.79 40.04 12.19
C THR A 634 -23.49 39.80 13.53
N LYS A 635 -23.86 40.87 14.25
CA LYS A 635 -24.73 40.75 15.44
C LYS A 635 -26.11 40.32 14.96
N LYS A 636 -26.39 39.02 15.09
CA LYS A 636 -27.70 38.41 14.78
C LYS A 636 -28.73 38.83 15.83
N ALA A 637 -29.98 38.98 15.40
CA ALA A 637 -31.12 39.39 16.21
C ALA A 637 -31.34 38.45 17.40
N GLU A 638 -31.48 38.99 18.61
CA GLU A 638 -31.78 38.22 19.82
C GLU A 638 -33.18 37.59 19.71
N VAL A 639 -33.25 36.26 19.75
CA VAL A 639 -34.51 35.53 19.83
C VAL A 639 -35.03 35.60 21.27
N ILE A 640 -36.14 36.33 21.48
CA ILE A 640 -36.84 36.31 22.78
C ILE A 640 -37.55 34.96 22.92
N LEU A 641 -37.03 34.10 23.80
CA LEU A 641 -37.66 32.83 24.16
C LEU A 641 -38.77 33.08 25.18
N ASN A 642 -39.93 32.42 25.02
CA ASN A 642 -40.96 32.48 26.05
C ASN A 642 -40.47 31.72 27.29
N GLU A 643 -40.79 32.19 28.50
CA GLU A 643 -40.37 31.55 29.76
C GLU A 643 -40.74 30.05 29.81
N LYS A 644 -41.87 29.67 29.20
CA LYS A 644 -42.31 28.27 29.11
C LYS A 644 -41.42 27.40 28.23
N GLU A 645 -40.99 27.90 27.07
CA GLU A 645 -40.10 27.18 26.14
C GLU A 645 -38.72 26.98 26.78
N LEU A 646 -38.26 28.01 27.49
CA LEU A 646 -37.01 28.01 28.24
C LEU A 646 -37.06 26.99 29.39
N GLN A 647 -38.16 26.96 30.15
CA GLN A 647 -38.41 25.98 31.21
C GLN A 647 -38.49 24.55 30.68
N GLU A 648 -39.12 24.34 29.52
CA GLU A 648 -39.22 23.01 28.91
C GLU A 648 -37.83 22.51 28.47
N ILE A 649 -37.02 23.36 27.85
CA ILE A 649 -35.63 23.04 27.52
C ILE A 649 -34.84 22.75 28.79
N ASP A 650 -34.94 23.60 29.81
CA ASP A 650 -34.20 23.42 31.07
C ASP A 650 -34.60 22.14 31.81
N ALA A 651 -35.88 21.75 31.76
CA ALA A 651 -36.39 20.49 32.30
C ALA A 651 -35.85 19.28 31.52
N SER A 652 -35.82 19.36 30.19
CA SER A 652 -35.26 18.29 29.34
C SER A 652 -33.74 18.12 29.49
N LEU A 653 -33.02 19.18 29.87
CA LEU A 653 -31.57 19.14 30.05
C LEU A 653 -31.12 18.52 31.37
N GLU A 654 -31.96 18.55 32.41
CA GLU A 654 -31.57 18.03 33.74
C GLU A 654 -31.25 16.52 33.71
N PRO A 655 -32.09 15.64 33.11
CA PRO A 655 -31.76 14.22 32.98
C PRO A 655 -30.66 13.95 31.94
N LEU A 656 -30.58 14.76 30.88
CA LEU A 656 -29.62 14.60 29.79
C LEU A 656 -28.17 14.86 30.26
N GLY A 657 -27.99 15.89 31.10
CA GLY A 657 -26.70 16.36 31.57
C GLY A 657 -25.86 17.03 30.48
N GLY A 658 -24.57 17.25 30.77
CA GLY A 658 -23.68 18.05 29.91
C GLY A 658 -22.84 17.28 28.90
N ARG A 659 -23.31 16.12 28.44
CA ARG A 659 -22.57 15.32 27.47
C ARG A 659 -22.76 15.88 26.06
N MET A 660 -21.67 16.28 25.39
CA MET A 660 -21.76 16.87 24.04
C MET A 660 -22.54 16.01 23.04
N LEU A 661 -22.26 14.70 22.98
CA LEU A 661 -22.92 13.83 22.00
C LEU A 661 -24.42 13.72 22.27
N ASP A 662 -24.82 13.69 23.54
CA ASP A 662 -26.22 13.60 23.92
C ASP A 662 -26.91 14.96 23.68
N LEU A 663 -26.26 16.08 24.02
CA LEU A 663 -26.71 17.44 23.69
C LEU A 663 -26.87 17.66 22.17
N GLN A 664 -25.92 17.18 21.37
CA GLN A 664 -26.00 17.25 19.91
C GLN A 664 -27.13 16.38 19.35
N ALA A 665 -27.34 15.19 19.91
CA ALA A 665 -28.45 14.32 19.52
C ALA A 665 -29.80 14.98 19.86
N PHE A 666 -29.91 15.57 21.04
CA PHE A 666 -31.07 16.33 21.49
C PHE A 666 -31.37 17.51 20.55
N VAL A 667 -30.37 18.38 20.29
CA VAL A 667 -30.51 19.52 19.37
C VAL A 667 -30.94 19.07 17.97
N ARG A 668 -30.39 17.96 17.47
CA ARG A 668 -30.77 17.43 16.14
C ARG A 668 -32.22 16.96 16.10
N ARG A 669 -32.72 16.34 17.16
CA ARG A 669 -34.12 15.91 17.29
C ARG A 669 -35.08 17.09 17.30
N VAL A 670 -34.78 18.09 18.13
CA VAL A 670 -35.57 19.33 18.20
C VAL A 670 -35.56 20.06 16.85
N LYS A 671 -34.40 20.18 16.19
CA LYS A 671 -34.31 20.74 14.83
C LYS A 671 -35.08 19.94 13.78
N SER A 672 -35.31 18.64 14.01
CA SER A 672 -36.10 17.78 13.13
C SER A 672 -37.61 17.91 13.37
N GLY A 673 -38.03 18.71 14.36
CA GLY A 673 -39.43 19.00 14.67
C GLY A 673 -40.01 18.24 15.86
N GLU A 674 -39.21 17.49 16.61
CA GLU A 674 -39.66 16.87 17.87
C GLU A 674 -39.76 17.90 19.00
N GLU A 675 -40.74 17.76 19.90
CA GLU A 675 -40.80 18.60 21.10
C GLU A 675 -39.64 18.26 22.07
N PRO A 676 -39.10 19.23 22.84
CA PRO A 676 -38.00 18.99 23.77
C PRO A 676 -38.26 17.85 24.77
N SER A 677 -39.48 17.72 25.27
CA SER A 677 -39.88 16.64 26.18
C SER A 677 -39.92 15.28 25.49
N GLU A 678 -40.57 15.19 24.33
CA GLU A 678 -40.63 13.98 23.49
C GLU A 678 -39.23 13.49 23.06
N ALA A 679 -38.36 14.43 22.68
CA ALA A 679 -36.99 14.13 22.27
C ALA A 679 -36.21 13.47 23.41
N LEU A 680 -36.37 13.96 24.65
CA LEU A 680 -35.74 13.38 25.84
C LEU A 680 -36.27 11.98 26.12
N ASP A 681 -37.59 11.77 26.11
CA ASP A 681 -38.20 10.46 26.39
C ASP A 681 -37.70 9.39 25.42
N LYS A 682 -37.64 9.71 24.12
CA LYS A 682 -37.05 8.82 23.12
C LYS A 682 -35.55 8.56 23.36
N MET A 683 -34.81 9.50 23.98
CA MET A 683 -33.39 9.28 24.32
C MET A 683 -33.26 8.36 25.53
N ILE A 684 -34.15 8.51 26.52
CA ILE A 684 -34.22 7.63 27.70
C ILE A 684 -34.56 6.20 27.27
N GLU A 685 -35.57 6.04 26.41
CA GLU A 685 -35.97 4.73 25.87
C GLU A 685 -34.79 4.04 25.19
N GLN A 686 -34.09 4.73 24.28
CA GLN A 686 -32.89 4.19 23.62
C GLN A 686 -31.75 3.86 24.58
N ALA A 687 -31.53 4.69 25.61
CA ALA A 687 -30.52 4.40 26.63
C ALA A 687 -30.90 3.15 27.45
N SER A 688 -32.19 2.97 27.76
CA SER A 688 -32.70 1.80 28.46
C SER A 688 -32.53 0.51 27.65
N GLU A 689 -32.79 0.55 26.33
CA GLU A 689 -32.55 -0.56 25.42
C GLU A 689 -31.07 -0.94 25.38
N GLN A 690 -30.18 0.06 25.30
CA GLN A 690 -28.72 -0.17 25.32
C GLN A 690 -28.29 -0.86 26.62
N ILE A 691 -28.78 -0.40 27.77
CA ILE A 691 -28.48 -1.00 29.08
C ILE A 691 -28.96 -2.46 29.10
N THR A 692 -30.20 -2.71 28.65
CA THR A 692 -30.78 -4.05 28.64
C THR A 692 -29.99 -5.01 27.75
N GLN A 693 -29.63 -4.59 26.53
CA GLN A 693 -28.85 -5.42 25.62
C GLN A 693 -27.43 -5.70 26.14
N MET A 694 -26.77 -4.69 26.72
CA MET A 694 -25.35 -4.75 27.09
C MET A 694 -25.08 -5.31 28.49
N PHE A 695 -26.03 -5.23 29.42
CA PHE A 695 -25.82 -5.63 30.82
C PHE A 695 -26.82 -6.66 31.35
N LEU A 696 -28.06 -6.65 30.85
CA LEU A 696 -29.18 -7.42 31.43
C LEU A 696 -29.65 -8.58 30.54
N SER A 697 -29.05 -8.76 29.36
CA SER A 697 -29.39 -9.83 28.42
C SER A 697 -28.86 -11.20 28.86
N ASP A 698 -29.54 -12.27 28.44
CA ASP A 698 -29.21 -13.66 28.80
C ASP A 698 -27.85 -14.14 28.23
N LYS A 699 -27.26 -13.38 27.30
CA LYS A 699 -25.94 -13.68 26.72
C LYS A 699 -24.78 -13.37 27.67
N ILE A 700 -25.04 -12.58 28.71
CA ILE A 700 -24.04 -12.09 29.65
C ILE A 700 -24.00 -13.05 30.84
N ASP A 701 -22.84 -13.14 31.51
CA ASP A 701 -22.72 -13.91 32.73
C ASP A 701 -23.79 -13.47 33.75
N GLY A 702 -24.61 -14.42 34.19
CA GLY A 702 -25.75 -14.17 35.07
C GLY A 702 -25.36 -13.56 36.41
N THR A 703 -24.11 -13.75 36.87
CA THR A 703 -23.61 -13.08 38.09
C THR A 703 -23.39 -11.59 37.86
N LYS A 704 -22.81 -11.22 36.71
CA LYS A 704 -22.55 -9.82 36.33
C LYS A 704 -23.85 -9.07 36.04
N SER A 705 -24.80 -9.73 35.38
CA SER A 705 -26.14 -9.21 35.15
C SER A 705 -26.85 -8.93 36.49
N ALA A 706 -26.75 -9.83 37.46
CA ALA A 706 -27.32 -9.63 38.80
C ALA A 706 -26.62 -8.49 39.58
N GLN A 707 -25.29 -8.38 39.50
CA GLN A 707 -24.54 -7.25 40.08
C GLN A 707 -24.92 -5.91 39.43
N ALA A 708 -25.10 -5.88 38.10
CA ALA A 708 -25.55 -4.71 37.38
C ALA A 708 -26.96 -4.30 37.81
N TRP A 709 -27.89 -5.25 37.91
CA TRP A 709 -29.26 -5.00 38.37
C TRP A 709 -29.30 -4.40 39.79
N GLU A 710 -28.51 -4.95 40.72
CA GLU A 710 -28.42 -4.42 42.09
C GLU A 710 -27.97 -2.95 42.12
N LEU A 711 -27.00 -2.59 41.27
CA LEU A 711 -26.56 -1.20 41.14
C LEU A 711 -27.58 -0.30 40.46
N ILE A 712 -28.30 -0.79 39.46
CA ILE A 712 -29.38 -0.05 38.78
C ILE A 712 -30.48 0.31 39.80
N GLU A 713 -30.87 -0.65 40.63
CA GLU A 713 -31.86 -0.45 41.69
C GLU A 713 -31.38 0.61 42.70
N LEU A 714 -30.15 0.49 43.20
CA LEU A 714 -29.60 1.45 44.16
C LEU A 714 -29.38 2.85 43.56
N LEU A 715 -28.89 2.95 42.31
CA LEU A 715 -28.58 4.22 41.63
C LEU A 715 -29.81 4.95 41.10
N SER A 716 -30.94 4.24 40.94
CA SER A 716 -32.22 4.89 40.65
C SER A 716 -32.72 5.71 41.84
N SER A 717 -32.59 5.14 43.05
CA SER A 717 -33.03 5.75 44.30
C SER A 717 -32.03 6.81 44.78
N ASN A 718 -30.74 6.49 44.73
CA ASN A 718 -29.65 7.36 45.19
C ASN A 718 -28.80 7.83 44.01
N ALA A 719 -28.56 9.13 43.91
CA ALA A 719 -27.71 9.69 42.84
C ALA A 719 -26.26 9.19 42.87
N VAL A 720 -25.76 8.96 44.10
CA VAL A 720 -24.38 8.60 44.41
C VAL A 720 -24.41 7.56 45.51
N ILE A 721 -23.59 6.51 45.37
CA ILE A 721 -23.47 5.45 46.38
C ILE A 721 -22.01 5.38 46.84
N PRO A 722 -21.72 5.43 48.14
CA PRO A 722 -20.37 5.25 48.62
C PRO A 722 -19.94 3.77 48.53
N PHE A 723 -18.70 3.53 48.10
CA PHE A 723 -18.18 2.19 47.78
C PHE A 723 -18.29 1.20 48.95
N HIS A 724 -18.09 1.66 50.19
CA HIS A 724 -18.13 0.82 51.39
C HIS A 724 -19.49 0.14 51.63
N GLU A 725 -20.60 0.73 51.15
CA GLU A 725 -21.93 0.12 51.26
C GLU A 725 -22.08 -1.10 50.34
N ILE A 726 -21.36 -1.09 49.21
CA ILE A 726 -21.46 -2.15 48.19
C ILE A 726 -20.62 -3.35 48.57
N VAL A 727 -19.47 -3.14 49.22
CA VAL A 727 -18.55 -4.21 49.65
C VAL A 727 -19.25 -5.30 50.48
N ASN A 728 -20.27 -4.92 51.25
CA ASN A 728 -20.98 -5.82 52.15
C ASN A 728 -22.15 -6.57 51.49
N LYS A 729 -22.50 -6.27 50.24
CA LYS A 729 -23.61 -6.92 49.53
C LYS A 729 -23.27 -8.36 49.12
N PRO A 730 -24.23 -9.29 49.11
CA PRO A 730 -23.96 -10.72 48.89
C PRO A 730 -23.18 -11.01 47.60
N LEU A 731 -23.54 -10.37 46.49
CA LEU A 731 -22.92 -10.61 45.18
C LEU A 731 -21.57 -9.92 45.00
N PHE A 732 -21.25 -8.91 45.81
CA PHE A 732 -19.97 -8.17 45.76
C PHE A 732 -18.97 -8.66 46.82
N LYS A 733 -19.43 -9.36 47.86
CA LYS A 733 -18.60 -9.81 48.99
C LYS A 733 -17.41 -10.67 48.62
N ALA A 734 -17.50 -11.46 47.54
CA ALA A 734 -16.42 -12.34 47.11
C ALA A 734 -15.26 -11.58 46.46
N ALA A 735 -15.56 -10.54 45.68
CA ALA A 735 -14.58 -9.74 44.94
C ALA A 735 -15.15 -8.34 44.65
N PRO A 736 -15.13 -7.42 45.65
CA PRO A 736 -15.89 -6.18 45.59
C PRO A 736 -15.34 -5.20 44.55
N GLU A 737 -14.02 -5.10 44.44
CA GLU A 737 -13.37 -4.18 43.50
C GLU A 737 -13.46 -4.67 42.06
N THR A 738 -13.28 -5.97 41.81
CA THR A 738 -13.26 -6.50 40.43
C THR A 738 -14.63 -6.36 39.77
N GLY A 739 -15.72 -6.66 40.48
CA GLY A 739 -17.08 -6.50 39.95
C GLY A 739 -17.38 -5.05 39.57
N ILE A 740 -17.00 -4.11 40.44
CA ILE A 740 -17.18 -2.67 40.20
C ILE A 740 -16.30 -2.17 39.05
N MET A 741 -15.02 -2.57 39.00
CA MET A 741 -14.12 -2.20 37.92
C MET A 741 -14.61 -2.74 36.57
N GLU A 742 -15.14 -3.97 36.51
CA GLU A 742 -15.71 -4.51 35.28
C GLU A 742 -16.93 -3.72 34.79
N LEU A 743 -17.83 -3.35 35.69
CA LEU A 743 -19.01 -2.54 35.35
C LEU A 743 -18.64 -1.10 34.96
N GLU A 744 -17.59 -0.53 35.56
CA GLU A 744 -17.01 0.74 35.14
C GLU A 744 -16.35 0.63 33.76
N ASN A 745 -15.58 -0.44 33.50
CA ASN A 745 -14.92 -0.69 32.22
C ASN A 745 -15.90 -0.98 31.07
N ASN A 746 -17.09 -1.47 31.39
CA ASN A 746 -18.19 -1.62 30.44
C ASN A 746 -19.04 -0.34 30.32
N GLY A 747 -18.82 0.65 31.18
CA GLY A 747 -19.46 1.96 31.09
C GLY A 747 -20.90 1.99 31.59
N LEU A 748 -21.26 1.13 32.56
CA LEU A 748 -22.55 1.24 33.28
C LEU A 748 -22.46 2.32 34.37
N ILE A 749 -21.35 2.29 35.12
CA ILE A 749 -21.07 3.18 36.25
C ILE A 749 -19.74 3.91 36.06
N THR A 750 -19.52 4.96 36.82
CA THR A 750 -18.23 5.65 36.97
C THR A 750 -17.89 5.75 38.44
N VAL A 751 -16.61 5.52 38.77
CA VAL A 751 -16.14 5.52 40.16
C VAL A 751 -15.15 6.64 40.40
N SER A 752 -15.44 7.50 41.37
CA SER A 752 -14.52 8.53 41.83
C SER A 752 -13.41 7.89 42.67
N ARG A 753 -12.19 8.40 42.49
CA ARG A 753 -11.01 7.94 43.20
C ARG A 753 -10.34 9.13 43.86
N ASP A 754 -10.06 9.02 45.15
CA ASP A 754 -9.22 9.97 45.87
C ASP A 754 -7.92 9.26 46.25
N ARG A 755 -6.78 9.81 45.81
CA ARG A 755 -5.43 9.23 46.01
C ARG A 755 -5.35 7.72 45.65
N GLY A 756 -6.14 7.28 44.67
CA GLY A 756 -6.19 5.90 44.20
C GLY A 756 -7.22 5.00 44.89
N VAL A 757 -7.90 5.46 45.95
CA VAL A 757 -8.92 4.70 46.68
C VAL A 757 -10.30 4.97 46.09
N LEU A 758 -11.10 3.92 45.86
CA LEU A 758 -12.48 4.02 45.38
C LEU A 758 -13.38 4.67 46.46
N GLN A 759 -14.07 5.76 46.12
CA GLN A 759 -14.94 6.46 47.07
C GLN A 759 -16.42 6.40 46.68
N GLU A 760 -16.80 7.01 45.56
CA GLU A 760 -18.20 7.16 45.18
C GLU A 760 -18.48 6.51 43.82
N ILE A 761 -19.65 5.88 43.72
CA ILE A 761 -20.16 5.26 42.51
C ILE A 761 -21.33 6.09 42.00
N ARG A 762 -21.28 6.42 40.70
CA ARG A 762 -22.30 7.19 39.98
C ARG A 762 -22.67 6.48 38.67
N PRO A 763 -23.82 6.78 38.06
CA PRO A 763 -24.11 6.34 36.69
C PRO A 763 -23.04 6.85 35.71
N ALA A 764 -22.68 6.05 34.70
CA ALA A 764 -21.63 6.44 33.75
C ALA A 764 -22.02 7.59 32.81
N LYS A 765 -23.33 7.77 32.61
CA LYS A 765 -23.92 8.91 31.91
C LYS A 765 -25.01 9.51 32.79
N PRO A 766 -25.18 10.84 32.82
CA PRO A 766 -26.30 11.47 33.52
C PRO A 766 -27.66 10.86 33.10
N LEU A 767 -27.84 10.68 31.78
CA LEU A 767 -29.04 10.08 31.18
C LEU A 767 -29.35 8.65 31.69
N TYR A 768 -28.34 7.89 32.13
CA TYR A 768 -28.56 6.54 32.63
C TYR A 768 -29.36 6.51 33.92
N ARG A 769 -29.33 7.57 34.72
CA ARG A 769 -30.18 7.62 35.92
C ARG A 769 -31.66 7.57 35.53
N ALA A 770 -32.07 8.40 34.58
CA ALA A 770 -33.43 8.40 34.07
C ALA A 770 -33.78 7.07 33.40
N ALA A 771 -32.83 6.47 32.67
CA ALA A 771 -33.01 5.13 32.09
C ALA A 771 -33.15 4.03 33.16
N PHE A 772 -32.44 4.11 34.29
CA PHE A 772 -32.59 3.16 35.41
C PHE A 772 -33.98 3.27 36.04
N THR A 773 -34.46 4.50 36.26
CA THR A 773 -35.83 4.73 36.74
C THR A 773 -36.86 4.19 35.74
N TYR A 774 -36.66 4.42 34.44
CA TYR A 774 -37.51 3.88 33.38
C TYR A 774 -37.56 2.34 33.40
N LEU A 775 -36.41 1.67 33.53
CA LEU A 775 -36.33 0.20 33.60
C LEU A 775 -37.00 -0.40 34.85
N ILE A 776 -36.97 0.32 35.98
CA ILE A 776 -37.59 -0.14 37.23
C ILE A 776 -39.10 0.03 37.21
N ASN A 777 -39.58 1.10 36.54
CA ASN A 777 -41.00 1.38 36.39
C ASN A 777 -41.69 0.41 35.40
N ASP A 778 -40.94 -0.21 34.49
CA ASP A 778 -41.44 -1.32 33.67
C ASP A 778 -41.71 -2.55 34.53
N ALA A 779 -43.00 -2.77 34.84
CA ALA A 779 -43.42 -3.81 35.76
C ALA A 779 -43.08 -5.24 35.26
N GLU A 780 -43.13 -5.50 33.96
CA GLU A 780 -42.85 -6.84 33.43
C GLU A 780 -41.35 -7.14 33.47
N LEU A 781 -40.54 -6.22 32.96
CA LEU A 781 -39.09 -6.37 32.90
C LEU A 781 -38.47 -6.37 34.30
N SER A 782 -38.93 -5.48 35.18
CA SER A 782 -38.46 -5.39 36.56
C SER A 782 -38.73 -6.68 37.35
N LYS A 783 -39.94 -7.28 37.21
CA LYS A 783 -40.26 -8.58 37.83
C LYS A 783 -39.30 -9.69 37.39
N VAL A 784 -39.04 -9.78 36.08
CA VAL A 784 -38.14 -10.81 35.51
C VAL A 784 -36.72 -10.63 36.02
N LEU A 785 -36.17 -9.42 35.96
CA LEU A 785 -34.79 -9.15 36.37
C LEU A 785 -34.59 -9.27 37.88
N LYS A 786 -35.55 -8.79 38.68
CA LYS A 786 -35.53 -8.97 40.13
C LYS A 786 -35.57 -10.44 40.53
N THR A 787 -36.42 -11.24 39.87
CA THR A 787 -36.48 -12.70 40.10
C THR A 787 -35.13 -13.36 39.77
N ARG A 788 -34.50 -13.00 38.64
CA ARG A 788 -33.17 -13.50 38.26
C ARG A 788 -32.10 -13.13 39.29
N TYR A 789 -32.10 -11.88 39.77
CA TYR A 789 -31.21 -11.43 40.84
C TYR A 789 -31.41 -12.26 42.12
N LEU A 790 -32.65 -12.43 42.58
CA LEU A 790 -32.95 -13.19 43.81
C LEU A 790 -32.52 -14.66 43.68
N LEU A 791 -32.75 -15.31 42.55
CA LEU A 791 -32.26 -16.67 42.28
C LEU A 791 -30.73 -16.78 42.36
N LYS A 792 -30.00 -15.74 41.93
CA LYS A 792 -28.54 -15.69 42.05
C LYS A 792 -28.08 -15.51 43.49
N VAL A 793 -28.77 -14.67 44.27
CA VAL A 793 -28.50 -14.53 45.71
C VAL A 793 -28.75 -15.85 46.45
N VAL A 794 -29.86 -16.54 46.16
CA VAL A 794 -30.16 -17.88 46.71
C VAL A 794 -29.05 -18.86 46.35
N GLY A 795 -28.62 -18.90 45.08
CA GLY A 795 -27.53 -19.76 44.64
C GLY A 795 -26.19 -19.47 45.35
N PHE A 796 -25.88 -18.19 45.58
CA PHE A 796 -24.69 -17.77 46.31
C PHE A 796 -24.71 -18.22 47.78
N GLU A 797 -25.79 -17.97 48.51
CA GLU A 797 -25.90 -18.37 49.92
C GLU A 797 -25.98 -19.89 50.08
N THR A 798 -26.67 -20.60 49.18
CA THR A 798 -26.68 -22.08 49.13
C THR A 798 -25.27 -22.64 48.95
N GLY A 799 -24.45 -21.99 48.11
CA GLY A 799 -23.04 -22.37 47.94
C GLY A 799 -22.20 -22.17 49.21
N ARG A 800 -22.50 -21.15 50.01
CA ARG A 800 -21.83 -20.92 51.31
C ARG A 800 -22.25 -21.97 52.34
N ILE A 801 -23.54 -22.30 52.39
CA ILE A 801 -24.06 -23.37 53.24
C ILE A 801 -23.36 -24.69 52.95
N LYS A 802 -23.24 -25.09 51.68
CA LYS A 802 -22.51 -26.31 51.28
C LYS A 802 -21.08 -26.36 51.81
N LYS A 803 -20.35 -25.24 51.77
CA LYS A 803 -18.97 -25.16 52.31
C LYS A 803 -18.93 -25.38 53.81
N TRP A 804 -19.86 -24.80 54.56
CA TRP A 804 -19.94 -25.01 56.01
C TRP A 804 -20.42 -26.41 56.37
N GLU A 805 -21.33 -27.00 55.60
CA GLU A 805 -21.75 -28.40 55.75
C GLU A 805 -20.60 -29.38 55.50
N GLU A 806 -19.78 -29.12 54.48
CA GLU A 806 -18.56 -29.89 54.21
C GLU A 806 -17.56 -29.80 55.35
N GLU A 807 -17.43 -28.64 55.99
CA GLU A 807 -16.60 -28.46 57.19
C GLU A 807 -17.20 -29.15 58.43
N LEU A 808 -18.52 -29.24 58.54
CA LEU A 808 -19.22 -29.93 59.64
C LEU A 808 -19.11 -31.46 59.55
N LYS A 809 -19.09 -32.04 58.35
CA LYS A 809 -18.97 -33.49 58.12
C LYS A 809 -17.80 -34.17 58.87
N PRO A 810 -16.56 -33.66 58.85
CA PRO A 810 -15.45 -34.25 59.62
C PRO A 810 -15.59 -34.01 61.12
N LEU A 811 -16.10 -32.86 61.55
CA LEU A 811 -16.30 -32.54 62.97
C LEU A 811 -17.33 -33.48 63.63
N GLY A 812 -18.33 -33.92 62.88
CA GLY A 812 -19.30 -34.92 63.34
C GLY A 812 -18.73 -36.33 63.55
N LYS A 813 -17.53 -36.64 63.04
CA LYS A 813 -16.88 -37.96 63.20
C LYS A 813 -16.00 -38.06 64.45
N VAL A 814 -15.78 -36.95 65.15
CA VAL A 814 -14.95 -36.93 66.37
C VAL A 814 -15.80 -37.33 67.58
N PRO A 815 -15.36 -38.27 68.42
CA PRO A 815 -16.15 -38.76 69.56
C PRO A 815 -16.34 -37.72 70.69
N ASP A 816 -15.41 -36.77 70.86
CA ASP A 816 -15.54 -35.69 71.85
C ASP A 816 -15.94 -34.35 71.21
N GLN A 817 -17.25 -34.17 71.04
CA GLN A 817 -17.84 -32.97 70.45
C GLN A 817 -17.70 -31.71 71.32
N LYS A 818 -17.41 -31.86 72.62
CA LYS A 818 -17.30 -30.72 73.55
C LYS A 818 -16.10 -29.83 73.24
N LEU A 819 -15.04 -30.40 72.67
CA LEU A 819 -13.83 -29.67 72.26
C LEU A 819 -14.09 -28.66 71.11
N PHE A 820 -15.10 -28.91 70.28
CA PHE A 820 -15.41 -28.08 69.10
C PHE A 820 -16.72 -27.30 69.24
N LYS A 821 -17.31 -27.24 70.45
CA LYS A 821 -18.62 -26.63 70.69
C LYS A 821 -18.70 -25.19 70.15
N SER A 822 -17.67 -24.37 70.41
CA SER A 822 -17.61 -22.99 69.91
C SER A 822 -17.57 -22.89 68.39
N ARG A 823 -16.86 -23.80 67.71
CA ARG A 823 -16.82 -23.84 66.24
C ARG A 823 -18.13 -24.35 65.63
N LEU A 824 -18.78 -25.33 66.28
CA LEU A 824 -20.09 -25.85 65.87
C LEU A 824 -21.17 -24.77 66.00
N GLU A 825 -21.19 -24.02 67.10
CA GLU A 825 -22.10 -22.87 67.30
C GLU A 825 -21.84 -21.75 66.29
N TYR A 826 -20.58 -21.47 65.96
CA TYR A 826 -20.23 -20.52 64.91
C TYR A 826 -20.76 -20.94 63.54
N LEU A 827 -20.52 -22.20 63.13
CA LEU A 827 -20.95 -22.70 61.83
C LEU A 827 -22.48 -22.82 61.73
N SER A 828 -23.14 -23.31 62.79
CA SER A 828 -24.61 -23.38 62.84
C SER A 828 -25.23 -21.99 62.77
N GLY A 829 -24.68 -21.00 63.49
CA GLY A 829 -25.12 -19.60 63.40
C GLY A 829 -24.99 -19.01 61.99
N LYS A 830 -23.92 -19.34 61.25
CA LYS A 830 -23.75 -18.91 59.86
C LYS A 830 -24.73 -19.57 58.90
N ILE A 831 -25.01 -20.87 59.08
CA ILE A 831 -25.99 -21.61 58.29
C ILE A 831 -27.39 -21.02 58.52
N ILE A 832 -27.80 -20.82 59.78
CA ILE A 832 -29.10 -20.23 60.13
C ILE A 832 -29.26 -18.85 59.49
N ALA A 833 -28.26 -17.98 59.65
CA ALA A 833 -28.31 -16.62 59.08
C ALA A 833 -28.46 -16.64 57.56
N SER A 834 -27.76 -17.55 56.86
CA SER A 834 -27.82 -17.64 55.40
C SER A 834 -29.13 -18.28 54.92
N ASN A 835 -29.67 -19.24 55.68
CA ASN A 835 -30.97 -19.83 55.42
C ASN A 835 -32.10 -18.80 55.59
N THR A 836 -32.02 -17.92 56.59
CA THR A 836 -32.96 -16.79 56.74
C THR A 836 -32.96 -15.86 55.53
N VAL A 837 -31.79 -15.61 54.94
CA VAL A 837 -31.69 -14.80 53.70
C VAL A 837 -32.36 -15.53 52.53
N ILE A 838 -32.11 -16.84 52.37
CA ILE A 838 -32.74 -17.65 51.32
C ILE A 838 -34.27 -17.62 51.45
N THR A 839 -34.81 -17.85 52.65
CA THR A 839 -36.27 -17.83 52.87
C THR A 839 -36.88 -16.47 52.51
N LYS A 840 -36.23 -15.36 52.86
CA LYS A 840 -36.68 -14.02 52.46
C LYS A 840 -36.68 -13.84 50.95
N CYS A 841 -35.62 -14.28 50.26
CA CYS A 841 -35.56 -14.20 48.80
C CYS A 841 -36.63 -15.05 48.13
N GLU A 842 -36.92 -16.26 48.64
CA GLU A 842 -37.97 -17.14 48.11
C GLU A 842 -39.37 -16.55 48.33
N GLU A 843 -39.61 -15.91 49.48
CA GLU A 843 -40.85 -15.18 49.76
C GLU A 843 -41.02 -13.98 48.80
N GLU A 844 -39.96 -13.20 48.56
CA GLU A 844 -39.98 -12.12 47.56
C GLU A 844 -40.24 -12.65 46.13
N ILE A 845 -39.61 -13.76 45.73
CA ILE A 845 -39.89 -14.39 44.42
C ILE A 845 -41.36 -14.80 44.32
N LYS A 846 -41.93 -15.37 45.38
CA LYS A 846 -43.35 -15.75 45.42
C LYS A 846 -44.25 -14.53 45.23
N ASN A 847 -43.94 -13.42 45.89
CA ASN A 847 -44.69 -12.15 45.76
C ASN A 847 -44.57 -11.53 44.36
N LEU A 848 -43.45 -11.74 43.65
CA LEU A 848 -43.27 -11.25 42.28
C LEU A 848 -43.99 -12.12 41.24
N SER A 849 -44.18 -13.42 41.55
CA SER A 849 -44.87 -14.38 40.69
C SER A 849 -46.40 -14.27 40.72
N THR A 850 -46.94 -13.61 41.75
CA THR A 850 -48.33 -13.15 41.83
C THR A 850 -48.52 -11.82 41.14
#